data_AF-A0A6A6C3K8-F1
#
_entry.id   AF-A0A6A6C3K8-F1
#
_cell.length_a   1.000
_cell.length_b   1.000
_cell.length_c   1.000
_cell.angle_alpha   90.00
_cell.angle_beta   90.00
_cell.angle_gamma   90.00
#
_symmetry.space_group_name_H-M   'P 1'
#
loop_
_entity.id
_entity.type
_entity.pdbx_description
1 polymer ?
#
loop_
_entity_poly.entity_id
_entity_poly.type
_entity_poly.pdbx_seq_one_letter_code
_entity_poly.pdbx_strand_id
1 'polypeptide(L)'
;MNGQRADPALQAWAQPQLRDFLPLEDEQLEQIIAYAATLSGAEIIDHFTELLGDSQEVVQFAIEFKQRKAEMAATDISKHSHDVKIPNGAGTEKGGSRDSKLEPVQNGQSPSNNGEKAPPPTSNKVAPPTGAPPAYAPPAGPPPGPGADRRNIRNHTNQVIEAGKLRARDEQEMQQALQSLQYQYRIYNSDIEPEHESDFYCGCPIHQYKRRKWNRYGVQREWSKAVMYPGEKAYDDNTMYGKNQLFSGNPYTFRVVSPYGYWQNTWAPPAPIPGYYTRSLMQTIELNNALNREAQASINKKEPKHSIWEENQLEGALGRMNISDEKRRSLVPTDASSSARPEPKSRLSSFRKTLGIKSSDERTIGKAEKAVGHGSDVRSSILREEQGRWPDELTQALVTAYQQHMGMYGKIADLRNRSPIQYLHLLRAGYFEPIPVAWANDPSNPLKFSIEAAAGWRGITPAWRGYEDTAEERLYWVLNHREGAHVVSRLKPDYISEMRMAQERMAKAVPPPPDYYSATDQCHIQHTSAGYSKQVMPAPLRLEDRPETATDDTMILLDVSGSMDFDPVRPIYNEYLVTGWSRSTQPKNKDVAHAIIRRFTDAMENHDHQFQGYDLVTFANNARHIGTINHQNFDQMWRNVRLGGGTRVMTGWQKVKELHFQKHSESASHHPIYGWQAGPETPMLRLLLLLDGEATDMDEFELDLLGLSWAHVTIFLIGVDGCPHHHRHANELQRISDVNHHVSFVDAQGNCPERFVTHELLKRHLGYEISMSEFETMEELPAYSETG
;
A
#
# COMPACT_ATOMS: atom_id res chain seq x y z
N MET A 1 19.64 4.69 -41.65
CA MET A 1 18.62 3.75 -42.18
C MET A 1 19.18 3.06 -43.41
N ASN A 2 19.53 1.78 -43.32
CA ASN A 2 19.67 0.89 -44.48
C ASN A 2 18.51 -0.10 -44.36
N GLY A 3 17.45 0.06 -45.16
CA GLY A 3 16.29 -0.82 -45.13
C GLY A 3 16.64 -2.20 -45.68
N GLN A 4 16.53 -3.24 -44.86
CA GLN A 4 16.52 -4.61 -45.37
C GLN A 4 15.23 -4.80 -46.17
N ARG A 5 15.36 -4.93 -47.50
CA ARG A 5 14.26 -5.33 -48.37
C ARG A 5 13.84 -6.76 -48.03
N ALA A 6 12.54 -7.06 -48.16
CA ALA A 6 12.05 -8.43 -48.14
C ALA A 6 12.78 -9.27 -49.19
N ASP A 7 12.86 -10.58 -48.99
CA ASP A 7 13.33 -11.48 -50.04
C ASP A 7 12.46 -11.29 -51.31
N PRO A 8 13.06 -11.06 -52.49
CA PRO A 8 12.32 -10.78 -53.72
C PRO A 8 11.36 -11.90 -54.14
N ALA A 9 11.63 -13.17 -53.78
CA ALA A 9 10.73 -14.27 -54.07
C ALA A 9 9.54 -14.34 -53.09
N LEU A 10 9.73 -13.92 -51.82
CA LEU A 10 8.62 -13.78 -50.86
C LEU A 10 7.71 -12.61 -51.27
N GLN A 11 8.32 -11.51 -51.70
CA GLN A 11 7.63 -10.32 -52.18
C GLN A 11 6.79 -10.60 -53.44
N ALA A 12 7.36 -11.26 -54.44
CA ALA A 12 6.67 -11.59 -55.68
C ALA A 12 5.43 -12.50 -55.47
N TRP A 13 5.43 -13.33 -54.43
CA TRP A 13 4.29 -14.18 -54.08
C TRP A 13 3.23 -13.45 -53.23
N ALA A 14 3.66 -12.66 -52.24
CA ALA A 14 2.75 -12.03 -51.28
C ALA A 14 2.02 -10.81 -51.86
N GLN A 15 2.67 -10.05 -52.74
CA GLN A 15 2.15 -8.81 -53.31
C GLN A 15 0.82 -8.95 -54.08
N PRO A 16 0.65 -9.89 -55.02
CA PRO A 16 -0.63 -10.05 -55.72
C PRO A 16 -1.77 -10.47 -54.79
N GLN A 17 -1.50 -11.26 -53.76
CA GLN A 17 -2.52 -11.69 -52.79
C GLN A 17 -2.92 -10.58 -51.83
N LEU A 18 -1.95 -9.77 -51.37
CA LEU A 18 -2.25 -8.59 -50.54
C LEU A 18 -3.05 -7.55 -51.31
N ARG A 19 -2.87 -7.44 -52.62
CA ARG A 19 -3.67 -6.56 -53.48
C ARG A 19 -5.15 -6.92 -53.51
N ASP A 20 -5.49 -8.21 -53.34
CA ASP A 20 -6.88 -8.66 -53.27
C ASP A 20 -7.55 -8.25 -51.93
N PHE A 21 -6.76 -8.10 -50.86
CA PHE A 21 -7.23 -7.65 -49.55
C PHE A 21 -7.18 -6.12 -49.38
N LEU A 22 -6.22 -5.45 -50.04
CA LEU A 22 -5.96 -4.02 -49.94
C LEU A 22 -5.75 -3.39 -51.32
N PRO A 23 -6.63 -2.49 -51.79
CA PRO A 23 -6.44 -1.76 -53.04
C PRO A 23 -5.41 -0.62 -52.86
N LEU A 24 -4.17 -0.99 -52.55
CA LEU A 24 -3.04 -0.08 -52.37
C LEU A 24 -2.07 -0.14 -53.55
N GLU A 25 -1.22 0.89 -53.66
CA GLU A 25 -0.15 0.94 -54.65
C GLU A 25 0.99 -0.03 -54.30
N ASP A 26 1.73 -0.46 -55.33
CA ASP A 26 2.75 -1.50 -55.20
C ASP A 26 3.81 -1.15 -54.15
N GLU A 27 4.29 0.10 -54.11
CA GLU A 27 5.28 0.56 -53.14
C GLU A 27 4.82 0.41 -51.68
N GLN A 28 3.52 0.54 -51.41
CA GLN A 28 2.97 0.40 -50.06
C GLN A 28 2.81 -1.08 -49.68
N LEU A 29 2.42 -1.93 -50.63
CA LEU A 29 2.36 -3.38 -50.43
C LEU A 29 3.76 -3.96 -50.15
N GLU A 30 4.79 -3.46 -50.84
CA GLU A 30 6.17 -3.85 -50.59
C GLU A 30 6.65 -3.50 -49.17
N GLN A 31 6.28 -2.34 -48.66
CA GLN A 31 6.62 -1.93 -47.29
C GLN A 31 5.96 -2.83 -46.24
N ILE A 32 4.69 -3.20 -46.45
CA ILE A 32 3.96 -4.13 -45.57
C ILE A 32 4.66 -5.49 -45.57
N ILE A 33 5.02 -6.01 -46.74
CA ILE A 33 5.72 -7.30 -46.86
C ILE A 33 7.10 -7.25 -46.23
N ALA A 34 7.88 -6.19 -46.45
CA ALA A 34 9.19 -6.01 -45.85
C ALA A 34 9.13 -5.93 -44.33
N TYR A 35 8.16 -5.21 -43.78
CA TYR A 35 7.94 -5.16 -42.35
C TYR A 35 7.52 -6.54 -41.80
N ALA A 36 6.51 -7.18 -42.39
CA ALA A 36 6.05 -8.51 -41.97
C ALA A 36 7.17 -9.56 -42.04
N ALA A 37 8.08 -9.45 -43.01
CA ALA A 37 9.24 -10.32 -43.14
C ALA A 37 10.24 -10.17 -41.98
N THR A 38 10.22 -9.08 -41.20
CA THR A 38 11.05 -8.93 -39.99
C THR A 38 10.45 -9.55 -38.72
N LEU A 39 9.13 -9.78 -38.71
CA LEU A 39 8.39 -10.20 -37.51
C LEU A 39 8.58 -11.69 -37.15
N SER A 40 8.45 -12.04 -35.88
CA SER A 40 8.45 -13.46 -35.46
C SER A 40 7.17 -14.18 -35.92
N GLY A 41 7.19 -15.52 -35.94
CA GLY A 41 6.08 -16.31 -36.49
C GLY A 41 4.74 -16.20 -35.74
N ALA A 42 4.71 -15.67 -34.52
CA ALA A 42 3.45 -15.33 -33.83
C ALA A 42 3.00 -13.92 -34.24
N GLU A 43 3.94 -12.97 -34.28
CA GLU A 43 3.70 -11.57 -34.65
C GLU A 43 3.26 -11.39 -36.10
N ILE A 44 3.64 -12.28 -37.03
CA ILE A 44 3.16 -12.25 -38.43
C ILE A 44 1.64 -12.43 -38.49
N ILE A 45 1.11 -13.38 -37.69
CA ILE A 45 -0.33 -13.69 -37.70
C ILE A 45 -1.09 -12.52 -37.08
N ASP A 46 -0.62 -12.02 -35.95
CA ASP A 46 -1.23 -10.87 -35.28
C ASP A 46 -1.20 -9.62 -36.19
N HIS A 47 -0.07 -9.36 -36.87
CA HIS A 47 0.09 -8.22 -37.77
C HIS A 47 -0.88 -8.25 -38.96
N PHE A 48 -1.00 -9.38 -39.65
CA PHE A 48 -1.94 -9.48 -40.78
C PHE A 48 -3.40 -9.52 -40.32
N THR A 49 -3.69 -10.11 -39.16
CA THR A 49 -5.06 -10.12 -38.60
C THR A 49 -5.48 -8.72 -38.15
N GLU A 50 -4.56 -7.91 -37.60
CA GLU A 50 -4.82 -6.52 -37.23
C GLU A 50 -4.99 -5.62 -38.46
N LEU A 51 -4.18 -5.84 -39.51
CA LEU A 51 -4.19 -5.02 -40.71
C LEU A 51 -5.35 -5.33 -41.67
N LEU A 52 -5.71 -6.61 -41.81
CA LEU A 52 -6.65 -7.09 -42.83
C LEU A 52 -7.96 -7.65 -42.23
N GLY A 53 -8.03 -7.84 -40.90
CA GLY A 53 -9.17 -8.41 -40.19
C GLY A 53 -9.05 -9.91 -39.91
N ASP A 54 -10.05 -10.48 -39.24
CA ASP A 54 -10.09 -11.87 -38.75
C ASP A 54 -10.80 -12.85 -39.70
N SER A 55 -10.82 -12.53 -41.00
CA SER A 55 -11.43 -13.42 -42.00
C SER A 55 -10.61 -14.70 -42.18
N GLN A 56 -11.28 -15.80 -42.53
CA GLN A 56 -10.62 -17.09 -42.71
C GLN A 56 -9.55 -17.05 -43.82
N GLU A 57 -9.76 -16.23 -44.83
CA GLU A 57 -8.85 -15.99 -45.95
C GLU A 57 -7.58 -15.25 -45.50
N VAL A 58 -7.70 -14.27 -44.60
CA VAL A 58 -6.56 -13.51 -44.03
C VAL A 58 -5.71 -14.40 -43.13
N VAL A 59 -6.34 -15.20 -42.27
CA VAL A 59 -5.63 -16.12 -41.39
C VAL A 59 -4.88 -17.17 -42.20
N GLN A 60 -5.48 -17.70 -43.26
CA GLN A 60 -4.83 -18.64 -44.17
C GLN A 60 -3.62 -18.00 -44.86
N PHE A 61 -3.77 -16.77 -45.38
CA PHE A 61 -2.67 -16.02 -45.98
C PHE A 61 -1.51 -15.80 -44.98
N ALA A 62 -1.81 -15.42 -43.73
CA ALA A 62 -0.79 -15.19 -42.72
C ALA A 62 -0.01 -16.47 -42.34
N ILE A 63 -0.71 -17.61 -42.29
CA ILE A 63 -0.09 -18.93 -42.05
C ILE A 63 0.83 -19.30 -43.22
N GLU A 64 0.39 -19.12 -44.46
CA GLU A 64 1.19 -19.42 -45.66
C GLU A 64 2.40 -18.49 -45.78
N PHE A 65 2.24 -17.21 -45.46
CA PHE A 65 3.32 -16.23 -45.45
C PHE A 65 4.41 -16.63 -44.43
N LYS A 66 3.99 -17.02 -43.22
CA LYS A 66 4.89 -17.54 -42.18
C LYS A 66 5.65 -18.79 -42.64
N GLN A 67 4.95 -19.73 -43.27
CA GLN A 67 5.56 -20.98 -43.73
C GLN A 67 6.61 -20.71 -44.82
N ARG A 68 6.29 -19.89 -45.83
CA ARG A 68 7.22 -19.53 -46.91
C ARG A 68 8.44 -18.78 -46.40
N LYS A 69 8.26 -17.86 -45.45
CA LYS A 69 9.40 -17.20 -44.78
C LYS A 69 10.34 -18.21 -44.12
N ALA A 70 9.79 -19.23 -43.45
CA ALA A 70 10.59 -20.27 -42.79
C ALA A 70 11.32 -21.18 -43.79
N GLU A 71 10.67 -21.55 -44.90
CA GLU A 71 11.28 -22.35 -45.97
C GLU A 71 12.47 -21.62 -46.63
N MET A 72 12.36 -20.30 -46.81
CA MET A 72 13.42 -19.49 -47.40
C MET A 72 14.62 -19.34 -46.46
N ALA A 73 14.38 -19.17 -45.15
CA ALA A 73 15.45 -19.18 -44.14
C ALA A 73 16.17 -20.54 -44.04
N ALA A 74 15.46 -21.66 -44.28
CA ALA A 74 16.05 -23.00 -44.29
C ALA A 74 16.92 -23.27 -45.55
N THR A 75 16.63 -22.61 -46.66
CA THR A 75 17.35 -22.80 -47.94
C THR A 75 18.73 -22.15 -47.91
N ASP A 76 18.90 -21.02 -47.19
CA ASP A 76 20.18 -20.33 -47.02
C ASP A 76 21.17 -21.10 -46.12
N ILE A 77 20.69 -21.89 -45.17
CA ILE A 77 21.54 -22.67 -44.25
C ILE A 77 22.20 -23.87 -44.97
N SER A 78 21.59 -24.42 -46.03
CA SER A 78 22.17 -25.56 -46.77
C SER A 78 23.30 -25.19 -47.75
N LYS A 79 23.51 -23.89 -48.02
CA LYS A 79 24.59 -23.39 -48.90
C LYS A 79 25.90 -23.06 -48.17
N HIS A 80 25.98 -23.22 -46.85
CA HIS A 80 27.18 -22.92 -46.05
C HIS A 80 27.82 -24.14 -45.35
N SER A 81 27.42 -25.36 -45.70
CA SER A 81 28.04 -26.61 -45.19
C SER A 81 28.76 -27.38 -46.29
N HIS A 82 29.86 -26.83 -46.81
CA HIS A 82 30.88 -27.58 -47.52
C HIS A 82 32.23 -26.89 -47.33
N ASP A 83 32.86 -27.06 -46.17
CA ASP A 83 34.28 -27.46 -46.10
C ASP A 83 34.73 -27.74 -44.66
N VAL A 84 35.82 -28.50 -44.55
CA VAL A 84 36.68 -28.77 -43.39
C VAL A 84 36.41 -30.05 -42.57
N LYS A 85 37.32 -31.00 -42.84
CA LYS A 85 37.59 -32.32 -42.24
C LYS A 85 38.42 -32.26 -40.95
N ILE A 86 38.09 -33.13 -39.96
CA ILE A 86 38.94 -34.08 -39.15
C ILE A 86 40.07 -33.45 -38.25
N PRO A 87 40.53 -34.01 -37.08
CA PRO A 87 40.40 -35.37 -36.49
C PRO A 87 40.10 -35.52 -34.97
N ASN A 88 39.88 -36.80 -34.61
CA ASN A 88 39.87 -37.43 -33.27
C ASN A 88 41.27 -37.74 -32.68
N GLY A 89 41.35 -37.85 -31.34
CA GLY A 89 42.36 -38.58 -30.53
C GLY A 89 42.25 -38.15 -29.05
N ALA A 90 41.94 -38.95 -28.01
CA ALA A 90 42.47 -40.22 -27.45
C ALA A 90 43.61 -40.05 -26.41
N GLY A 91 43.40 -40.60 -25.19
CA GLY A 91 44.41 -41.02 -24.17
C GLY A 91 44.68 -40.03 -23.01
N THR A 92 44.33 -40.26 -21.73
CA THR A 92 44.80 -41.22 -20.67
C THR A 92 46.00 -40.80 -19.80
N GLU A 93 45.85 -41.08 -18.48
CA GLU A 93 46.85 -41.34 -17.39
C GLU A 93 46.99 -40.24 -16.32
N LYS A 94 46.59 -40.44 -15.03
CA LYS A 94 47.06 -41.26 -13.88
C LYS A 94 47.68 -40.35 -12.78
N GLY A 95 47.09 -40.29 -11.57
CA GLY A 95 47.57 -40.95 -10.33
C GLY A 95 47.74 -39.88 -9.22
N GLY A 96 47.59 -40.05 -7.91
CA GLY A 96 47.12 -41.09 -6.97
C GLY A 96 46.88 -40.39 -5.61
N SER A 97 45.77 -40.66 -4.90
CA SER A 97 45.58 -41.49 -3.69
C SER A 97 46.43 -41.22 -2.43
N ARG A 98 45.75 -40.86 -1.33
CA ARG A 98 45.84 -41.34 0.08
C ARG A 98 44.76 -40.62 0.91
N ASP A 99 43.64 -41.26 1.22
CA ASP A 99 43.33 -42.14 2.37
C ASP A 99 43.16 -41.44 3.73
N SER A 100 41.92 -41.48 4.25
CA SER A 100 41.55 -41.69 5.66
C SER A 100 40.06 -42.04 5.73
N LYS A 101 39.77 -43.33 5.84
CA LYS A 101 38.47 -43.95 6.18
C LYS A 101 38.50 -44.33 7.67
N LEU A 102 37.32 -44.36 8.33
CA LEU A 102 36.83 -45.34 9.33
C LEU A 102 35.64 -44.68 10.06
N GLU A 103 34.38 -44.89 9.67
CA GLU A 103 33.47 -46.07 9.86
C GLU A 103 32.54 -45.96 11.08
N PRO A 104 31.31 -46.53 11.01
CA PRO A 104 30.13 -46.15 11.80
C PRO A 104 29.73 -47.23 12.83
N VAL A 105 28.86 -46.90 13.80
CA VAL A 105 28.24 -47.91 14.69
C VAL A 105 26.75 -47.61 14.92
N GLN A 106 25.92 -48.64 14.70
CA GLN A 106 24.51 -48.76 15.06
C GLN A 106 24.32 -49.52 16.39
N ASN A 107 23.12 -49.34 16.95
CA ASN A 107 22.32 -50.19 17.85
C ASN A 107 22.45 -50.06 19.39
N GLY A 108 21.28 -49.81 20.02
CA GLY A 108 20.74 -50.75 21.01
C GLY A 108 20.12 -50.20 22.31
N GLN A 109 18.79 -50.30 22.40
CA GLN A 109 17.99 -50.74 23.56
C GLN A 109 17.63 -49.80 24.74
N SER A 110 16.34 -49.93 25.11
CA SER A 110 15.57 -49.35 26.22
C SER A 110 16.01 -49.80 27.62
N PRO A 111 15.42 -49.20 28.67
CA PRO A 111 14.58 -50.03 29.54
C PRO A 111 13.23 -49.39 29.92
N SER A 112 12.28 -50.28 30.22
CA SER A 112 10.95 -50.02 30.78
C SER A 112 10.97 -50.25 32.30
N ASN A 113 10.19 -49.50 33.08
CA ASN A 113 9.41 -50.08 34.19
C ASN A 113 8.32 -49.13 34.74
N ASN A 114 7.07 -49.51 34.44
CA ASN A 114 5.88 -49.71 35.30
C ASN A 114 5.55 -48.84 36.53
N GLY A 115 4.23 -48.55 36.61
CA GLY A 115 3.41 -48.28 37.80
C GLY A 115 2.53 -47.05 37.59
N GLU A 116 1.20 -47.02 37.75
CA GLU A 116 0.12 -47.98 37.97
C GLU A 116 -1.20 -47.16 37.83
N LYS A 117 -2.29 -47.78 37.40
CA LYS A 117 -3.63 -47.15 37.25
C LYS A 117 -4.42 -47.18 38.56
N ALA A 118 -5.23 -46.16 38.84
CA ALA A 118 -6.54 -46.31 39.49
C ALA A 118 -7.49 -45.10 39.22
N PRO A 119 -8.84 -45.28 39.29
CA PRO A 119 -9.86 -44.49 38.58
C PRO A 119 -10.75 -43.59 39.52
N PRO A 120 -11.80 -42.90 39.03
CA PRO A 120 -12.45 -41.75 39.69
C PRO A 120 -13.75 -42.10 40.46
N PRO A 121 -14.35 -41.15 41.20
CA PRO A 121 -15.79 -41.18 41.51
C PRO A 121 -16.48 -39.88 41.03
N THR A 122 -17.40 -39.93 40.06
CA THR A 122 -18.87 -40.12 40.18
C THR A 122 -19.65 -39.02 40.89
N SER A 123 -20.50 -38.39 40.07
CA SER A 123 -21.68 -37.54 40.28
C SER A 123 -22.45 -37.64 41.59
N ASN A 124 -23.04 -36.51 42.02
CA ASN A 124 -24.46 -36.48 42.39
C ASN A 124 -25.13 -35.13 42.07
N LYS A 125 -26.30 -35.22 41.45
CA LYS A 125 -27.23 -34.15 41.07
C LYS A 125 -28.20 -33.85 42.23
N VAL A 126 -28.52 -32.58 42.47
CA VAL A 126 -29.83 -32.11 42.96
C VAL A 126 -30.10 -30.71 42.33
N ALA A 127 -31.33 -30.47 41.87
CA ALA A 127 -31.85 -29.20 41.32
C ALA A 127 -33.16 -28.81 42.07
N PRO A 128 -33.86 -27.71 41.74
CA PRO A 128 -33.56 -26.27 41.90
C PRO A 128 -34.64 -25.55 42.79
N PRO A 129 -34.65 -24.20 42.88
CA PRO A 129 -35.86 -23.51 42.40
C PRO A 129 -35.62 -22.22 41.59
N THR A 130 -36.22 -22.24 40.41
CA THR A 130 -36.90 -21.17 39.64
C THR A 130 -36.68 -19.69 39.94
N GLY A 131 -36.15 -18.98 38.93
CA GLY A 131 -36.35 -17.55 38.68
C GLY A 131 -35.49 -17.06 37.50
N ALA A 132 -36.02 -17.11 36.27
CA ALA A 132 -35.29 -16.71 35.04
C ALA A 132 -35.71 -15.32 34.53
N PRO A 133 -34.75 -14.56 33.94
CA PRO A 133 -34.95 -13.84 32.67
C PRO A 133 -33.79 -14.16 31.66
N PRO A 134 -33.85 -13.70 30.38
CA PRO A 134 -33.68 -14.54 29.19
C PRO A 134 -32.24 -14.79 28.71
N ALA A 135 -32.08 -15.88 27.96
CA ALA A 135 -30.85 -16.36 27.37
C ALA A 135 -30.48 -15.63 26.07
N TYR A 136 -29.33 -14.96 26.05
CA TYR A 136 -28.42 -14.87 24.90
C TYR A 136 -27.01 -14.48 25.38
N ALA A 137 -26.27 -15.46 25.89
CA ALA A 137 -24.82 -15.43 26.02
C ALA A 137 -24.33 -16.89 26.01
N PRO A 138 -23.34 -17.28 25.18
CA PRO A 138 -22.69 -18.58 25.36
C PRO A 138 -21.94 -18.57 26.69
N PRO A 139 -21.81 -19.72 27.38
CA PRO A 139 -21.13 -19.77 28.67
C PRO A 139 -19.66 -19.38 28.52
N ALA A 140 -19.16 -18.59 29.49
CA ALA A 140 -17.76 -18.27 29.65
C ALA A 140 -16.92 -19.56 29.70
N GLY A 141 -16.21 -19.83 28.62
CA GLY A 141 -15.18 -20.87 28.55
C GLY A 141 -13.80 -20.23 28.74
N PRO A 142 -12.82 -20.96 29.31
CA PRO A 142 -11.43 -20.53 29.27
C PRO A 142 -11.01 -20.31 27.80
N PRO A 143 -10.04 -19.42 27.54
CA PRO A 143 -9.58 -19.14 26.18
C PRO A 143 -9.26 -20.48 25.47
N PRO A 144 -9.68 -20.68 24.22
CA PRO A 144 -9.35 -21.90 23.52
C PRO A 144 -7.83 -21.99 23.44
N GLY A 145 -7.27 -23.06 24.02
CA GLY A 145 -5.90 -23.45 23.75
C GLY A 145 -5.69 -23.63 22.23
N PRO A 146 -4.44 -23.70 21.74
CA PRO A 146 -4.08 -23.64 20.32
C PRO A 146 -4.54 -24.85 19.46
N GLY A 147 -5.67 -25.49 19.77
CA GLY A 147 -6.15 -26.72 19.14
C GLY A 147 -7.67 -26.85 18.92
N ALA A 148 -8.50 -25.82 19.12
CA ALA A 148 -9.94 -25.93 18.88
C ALA A 148 -10.38 -25.34 17.52
N ASP A 149 -10.93 -26.20 16.66
CA ASP A 149 -11.57 -25.94 15.36
C ASP A 149 -10.72 -25.33 14.24
N ARG A 150 -9.67 -26.06 13.82
CA ARG A 150 -9.14 -26.01 12.44
C ARG A 150 -10.17 -26.59 11.46
N ARG A 151 -11.35 -25.97 11.32
CA ARG A 151 -12.00 -26.01 10.01
C ARG A 151 -11.01 -25.35 9.07
N ASN A 152 -10.73 -25.98 7.93
CA ASN A 152 -9.91 -25.39 6.88
C ASN A 152 -10.58 -24.07 6.44
N ILE A 153 -10.31 -22.97 7.15
CA ILE A 153 -10.50 -21.62 6.63
C ILE A 153 -9.51 -21.57 5.49
N ARG A 154 -10.00 -21.89 4.28
CA ARG A 154 -9.20 -21.70 3.08
C ARG A 154 -8.94 -20.20 3.03
N ASN A 155 -7.69 -19.81 3.23
CA ASN A 155 -7.28 -18.42 3.08
C ASN A 155 -7.74 -17.96 1.69
N HIS A 156 -8.69 -17.03 1.66
CA HIS A 156 -9.15 -16.44 0.42
C HIS A 156 -7.97 -15.84 -0.34
N THR A 157 -8.02 -15.96 -1.66
CA THR A 157 -7.01 -15.37 -2.52
C THR A 157 -7.60 -14.86 -3.81
N ASN A 158 -6.95 -13.84 -4.37
CA ASN A 158 -7.29 -13.23 -5.64
C ASN A 158 -5.99 -12.78 -6.34
N GLN A 159 -6.13 -12.19 -7.52
CA GLN A 159 -4.98 -11.76 -8.33
C GLN A 159 -4.09 -10.72 -7.63
N VAL A 160 -4.68 -9.78 -6.87
CA VAL A 160 -3.96 -8.74 -6.11
C VAL A 160 -3.22 -9.36 -4.93
N ILE A 161 -3.86 -10.28 -4.20
CA ILE A 161 -3.24 -11.00 -3.07
C ILE A 161 -2.05 -11.84 -3.55
N GLU A 162 -2.20 -12.60 -4.64
CA GLU A 162 -1.11 -13.42 -5.17
C GLU A 162 0.04 -12.58 -5.73
N ALA A 163 -0.26 -11.51 -6.47
CA ALA A 163 0.77 -10.60 -6.95
C ALA A 163 1.49 -9.88 -5.79
N GLY A 164 0.76 -9.53 -4.73
CA GLY A 164 1.33 -8.94 -3.52
C GLY A 164 2.24 -9.90 -2.78
N LYS A 165 1.81 -11.15 -2.57
CA LYS A 165 2.68 -12.20 -1.99
C LYS A 165 3.93 -12.44 -2.82
N LEU A 166 3.84 -12.38 -4.16
CA LEU A 166 5.00 -12.52 -5.04
C LEU A 166 5.98 -11.36 -4.86
N ARG A 167 5.48 -10.13 -4.81
CA ARG A 167 6.27 -8.91 -4.64
C ARG A 167 6.93 -8.80 -3.26
N ALA A 168 6.21 -9.17 -2.21
CA ALA A 168 6.69 -9.07 -0.83
C ALA A 168 7.96 -9.90 -0.54
N ARG A 169 8.27 -10.90 -1.38
CA ARG A 169 9.41 -11.81 -1.16
C ARG A 169 10.75 -11.11 -1.13
N ASP A 170 10.92 -10.08 -1.96
CA ASP A 170 12.21 -9.41 -2.17
C ASP A 170 12.10 -7.87 -2.15
N GLU A 171 10.91 -7.31 -1.89
CA GLU A 171 10.70 -5.85 -1.86
C GLU A 171 11.57 -5.17 -0.80
N GLN A 172 11.59 -5.72 0.42
CA GLN A 172 12.37 -5.17 1.51
C GLN A 172 13.88 -5.19 1.20
N GLU A 173 14.37 -6.27 0.57
CA GLU A 173 15.77 -6.37 0.17
C GLU A 173 16.14 -5.34 -0.90
N MET A 174 15.21 -5.02 -1.80
CA MET A 174 15.40 -4.00 -2.83
C MET A 174 15.41 -2.59 -2.26
N GLN A 175 14.50 -2.29 -1.33
CA GLN A 175 14.48 -1.02 -0.61
C GLN A 175 15.78 -0.80 0.18
N GLN A 176 16.23 -1.83 0.92
CA GLN A 176 17.52 -1.77 1.64
C GLN A 176 18.72 -1.61 0.70
N ALA A 177 18.70 -2.27 -0.46
CA ALA A 177 19.75 -2.13 -1.47
C ALA A 177 19.80 -0.72 -2.06
N LEU A 178 18.64 -0.12 -2.36
CA LEU A 178 18.55 1.26 -2.83
C LEU A 178 19.04 2.24 -1.76
N GLN A 179 18.57 2.11 -0.52
CA GLN A 179 18.98 2.98 0.58
C GLN A 179 20.48 2.90 0.86
N SER A 180 21.05 1.70 0.83
CA SER A 180 22.51 1.49 1.00
C SER A 180 23.30 2.18 -0.12
N LEU A 181 22.79 2.12 -1.35
CA LEU A 181 23.40 2.75 -2.51
C LEU A 181 23.29 4.28 -2.43
N GLN A 182 22.11 4.81 -2.11
CA GLN A 182 21.89 6.24 -1.90
C GLN A 182 22.87 6.79 -0.84
N TYR A 183 23.00 6.10 0.29
CA TYR A 183 23.96 6.46 1.33
C TYR A 183 25.42 6.45 0.83
N GLN A 184 25.83 5.39 0.12
CA GLN A 184 27.17 5.27 -0.46
C GLN A 184 27.52 6.43 -1.41
N TYR A 185 26.54 6.91 -2.18
CA TYR A 185 26.70 7.99 -3.16
C TYR A 185 26.26 9.37 -2.63
N ARG A 186 25.96 9.49 -1.33
CA ARG A 186 25.54 10.74 -0.66
C ARG A 186 24.30 11.39 -1.30
N ILE A 187 23.37 10.55 -1.73
CA ILE A 187 22.04 10.96 -2.18
C ILE A 187 21.13 10.83 -0.96
N TYR A 188 20.59 11.95 -0.49
CA TYR A 188 19.80 12.01 0.74
C TYR A 188 18.29 12.01 0.49
N ASN A 189 17.87 12.22 -0.75
CA ASN A 189 16.48 12.18 -1.19
C ASN A 189 16.10 10.73 -1.54
N SER A 190 15.10 10.18 -0.87
CA SER A 190 14.67 8.78 -1.00
C SER A 190 14.12 8.44 -2.38
N ASP A 191 13.56 9.43 -3.08
CA ASP A 191 12.98 9.31 -4.43
C ASP A 191 14.01 9.35 -5.56
N ILE A 192 15.27 9.69 -5.27
CA ILE A 192 16.32 9.75 -6.29
C ILE A 192 17.08 8.42 -6.34
N GLU A 193 16.92 7.68 -7.44
CA GLU A 193 17.79 6.54 -7.72
C GLU A 193 19.21 6.99 -8.16
N PRO A 194 20.27 6.28 -7.74
CA PRO A 194 21.62 6.49 -8.25
C PRO A 194 21.74 6.18 -9.75
N GLU A 195 22.15 7.17 -10.54
CA GLU A 195 22.38 7.01 -11.98
C GLU A 195 23.87 6.77 -12.27
N HIS A 196 24.16 6.00 -13.31
CA HIS A 196 25.51 5.85 -13.86
C HIS A 196 25.36 5.35 -15.29
N GLU A 197 25.95 6.09 -16.23
CA GLU A 197 25.95 5.78 -17.66
C GLU A 197 27.32 5.21 -18.04
N SER A 198 27.33 4.08 -18.74
CA SER A 198 28.54 3.45 -19.24
C SER A 198 28.21 2.64 -20.49
N ASP A 199 28.95 2.87 -21.58
CA ASP A 199 28.79 2.15 -22.84
C ASP A 199 29.39 0.73 -22.80
N PHE A 200 29.97 0.31 -21.68
CA PHE A 200 30.68 -0.96 -21.51
C PHE A 200 30.19 -1.71 -20.26
N TYR A 201 30.51 -3.01 -20.18
CA TYR A 201 30.12 -3.82 -19.03
C TYR A 201 30.74 -3.28 -17.74
N CYS A 202 29.89 -2.76 -16.85
CA CYS A 202 30.30 -2.19 -15.58
C CYS A 202 29.77 -3.03 -14.41
N GLY A 203 30.68 -3.39 -13.50
CA GLY A 203 30.40 -4.16 -12.30
C GLY A 203 30.08 -3.33 -11.05
N CYS A 204 29.92 -2.00 -11.17
CA CYS A 204 29.75 -1.11 -10.01
C CYS A 204 28.45 -1.40 -9.23
N PRO A 205 28.36 -0.98 -7.95
CA PRO A 205 27.17 -1.18 -7.12
C PRO A 205 25.87 -0.70 -7.78
N ILE A 206 25.91 0.43 -8.50
CA ILE A 206 24.75 0.96 -9.25
C ILE A 206 24.28 -0.04 -10.32
N HIS A 207 25.18 -0.57 -11.14
CA HIS A 207 24.83 -1.55 -12.16
C HIS A 207 24.43 -2.91 -11.57
N GLN A 208 24.95 -3.28 -10.41
CA GLN A 208 24.49 -4.47 -9.68
C GLN A 208 23.03 -4.29 -9.21
N TYR A 209 22.71 -3.13 -8.61
CA TYR A 209 21.34 -2.77 -8.23
C TYR A 209 20.41 -2.75 -9.45
N LYS A 210 20.79 -2.06 -10.55
CA LYS A 210 20.01 -2.03 -11.80
C LYS A 210 19.73 -3.43 -12.34
N ARG A 211 20.72 -4.33 -12.35
CA ARG A 211 20.51 -5.75 -12.74
C ARG A 211 19.52 -6.47 -11.81
N ARG A 212 19.58 -6.24 -10.49
CA ARG A 212 18.58 -6.78 -9.55
C ARG A 212 17.19 -6.23 -9.84
N LYS A 213 17.05 -4.92 -10.05
CA LYS A 213 15.79 -4.26 -10.46
C LYS A 213 15.25 -4.90 -11.74
N TRP A 214 16.10 -5.09 -12.74
CA TRP A 214 15.69 -5.69 -14.02
C TRP A 214 15.22 -7.15 -13.90
N ASN A 215 15.86 -7.95 -13.04
CA ASN A 215 15.41 -9.31 -12.78
C ASN A 215 14.00 -9.36 -12.15
N ARG A 216 13.51 -8.25 -11.58
CA ARG A 216 12.18 -8.14 -10.98
C ARG A 216 11.08 -7.65 -11.93
N TYR A 217 11.37 -7.35 -13.21
CA TYR A 217 10.30 -6.95 -14.15
C TYR A 217 9.20 -8.00 -14.32
N GLY A 218 9.53 -9.29 -14.15
CA GLY A 218 8.52 -10.35 -14.10
C GLY A 218 7.51 -10.13 -12.98
N VAL A 219 7.99 -9.83 -11.77
CA VAL A 219 7.16 -9.51 -10.59
C VAL A 219 6.33 -8.25 -10.84
N GLN A 220 6.96 -7.20 -11.37
CA GLN A 220 6.29 -5.94 -11.67
C GLN A 220 5.18 -6.08 -12.71
N ARG A 221 5.39 -6.95 -13.71
CA ARG A 221 4.37 -7.25 -14.73
C ARG A 221 3.19 -8.00 -14.13
N GLU A 222 3.42 -8.97 -13.24
CA GLU A 222 2.33 -9.68 -12.56
C GLU A 222 1.56 -8.74 -11.61
N TRP A 223 2.26 -7.87 -10.89
CA TRP A 223 1.62 -6.80 -10.10
C TRP A 223 0.76 -5.90 -10.99
N SER A 224 1.34 -5.35 -12.06
CA SER A 224 0.63 -4.48 -12.99
C SER A 224 -0.64 -5.12 -13.51
N LYS A 225 -0.57 -6.37 -13.99
CA LYS A 225 -1.75 -7.12 -14.47
C LYS A 225 -2.84 -7.25 -13.41
N ALA A 226 -2.48 -7.48 -12.15
CA ALA A 226 -3.43 -7.64 -11.05
C ALA A 226 -4.16 -6.34 -10.69
N VAL A 227 -3.48 -5.20 -10.82
CA VAL A 227 -4.01 -3.89 -10.43
C VAL A 227 -4.51 -3.04 -11.62
N MET A 228 -4.47 -3.56 -12.84
CA MET A 228 -4.98 -2.89 -14.04
C MET A 228 -6.50 -2.94 -14.13
N TYR A 229 -7.12 -1.86 -14.63
CA TYR A 229 -8.50 -1.95 -15.09
C TYR A 229 -8.60 -2.74 -16.41
N PRO A 230 -9.75 -3.38 -16.71
CA PRO A 230 -9.92 -4.13 -17.95
C PRO A 230 -9.61 -3.28 -19.20
N GLY A 231 -8.79 -3.80 -20.13
CA GLY A 231 -8.45 -3.16 -21.40
C GLY A 231 -7.36 -2.09 -21.35
N GLU A 232 -6.62 -2.02 -20.25
CA GLU A 232 -5.42 -1.18 -20.10
C GLU A 232 -4.14 -1.91 -20.56
N LYS A 233 -3.02 -1.19 -20.74
CA LYS A 233 -1.73 -1.76 -21.22
C LYS A 233 -0.53 -1.36 -20.36
N ALA A 234 0.04 -2.25 -19.56
CA ALA A 234 1.21 -1.96 -18.72
C ALA A 234 2.40 -1.38 -19.52
N TYR A 235 3.18 -0.51 -18.88
CA TYR A 235 4.50 -0.04 -19.33
C TYR A 235 5.54 -0.34 -18.25
N ASP A 236 6.83 -0.26 -18.62
CA ASP A 236 7.96 -0.43 -17.71
C ASP A 236 9.13 0.49 -18.13
N ASP A 237 10.12 0.68 -17.26
CA ASP A 237 11.36 1.43 -17.54
C ASP A 237 12.51 0.51 -18.00
N ASN A 238 12.21 -0.70 -18.49
CA ASN A 238 13.24 -1.68 -18.84
C ASN A 238 14.04 -1.26 -20.07
N THR A 239 15.30 -0.92 -19.84
CA THR A 239 16.29 -0.60 -20.88
C THR A 239 17.23 -1.76 -21.21
N MET A 240 17.15 -2.88 -20.48
CA MET A 240 17.97 -4.06 -20.68
C MET A 240 17.59 -4.72 -22.02
N TYR A 241 18.58 -4.91 -22.91
CA TYR A 241 18.46 -5.49 -24.26
C TYR A 241 18.02 -4.56 -25.41
N GLY A 242 18.12 -3.24 -25.26
CA GLY A 242 17.91 -2.35 -26.42
C GLY A 242 16.47 -2.34 -26.93
N LYS A 243 15.49 -2.66 -26.08
CA LYS A 243 14.13 -2.15 -26.28
C LYS A 243 14.27 -0.64 -26.40
N ASN A 244 14.13 -0.11 -27.62
CA ASN A 244 14.23 1.32 -27.85
C ASN A 244 13.30 2.03 -26.87
N GLN A 245 13.82 3.02 -26.14
CA GLN A 245 13.06 3.94 -25.28
C GLN A 245 11.78 4.45 -25.98
N LEU A 246 11.82 4.55 -27.31
CA LEU A 246 10.73 4.94 -28.20
C LEU A 246 9.52 3.98 -28.25
N PHE A 247 9.70 2.68 -27.96
CA PHE A 247 8.63 1.66 -28.05
C PHE A 247 8.22 1.06 -26.69
N SER A 248 8.81 1.53 -25.59
CA SER A 248 8.40 1.14 -24.23
C SER A 248 6.96 1.56 -23.90
N GLY A 249 6.45 2.59 -24.59
CA GLY A 249 5.18 3.25 -24.25
C GLY A 249 5.22 3.98 -22.91
N ASN A 250 6.39 4.09 -22.28
CA ASN A 250 6.56 4.72 -20.97
C ASN A 250 6.39 6.25 -21.10
N PRO A 251 5.39 6.85 -20.44
CA PRO A 251 5.09 8.27 -20.59
C PRO A 251 6.16 9.18 -19.95
N TYR A 252 7.07 8.66 -19.12
CA TYR A 252 8.06 9.45 -18.39
C TYR A 252 9.34 9.70 -19.22
N THR A 253 9.73 8.77 -20.09
CA THR A 253 11.06 8.69 -20.75
C THR A 253 11.47 9.94 -21.56
N PHE A 254 10.53 10.80 -21.96
CA PHE A 254 10.83 12.06 -22.66
C PHE A 254 10.09 13.28 -22.08
N ARG A 255 9.32 13.09 -21.01
CA ARG A 255 8.50 14.16 -20.41
C ARG A 255 9.03 14.62 -19.07
N VAL A 256 9.84 13.80 -18.42
CA VAL A 256 10.48 14.11 -17.13
C VAL A 256 12.00 14.12 -17.32
N VAL A 257 12.65 15.21 -16.93
CA VAL A 257 14.12 15.32 -16.95
C VAL A 257 14.73 14.47 -15.83
N SER A 258 15.94 13.93 -16.06
CA SER A 258 16.73 13.31 -15.00
C SER A 258 17.12 14.36 -13.94
N PRO A 259 17.10 14.01 -12.64
CA PRO A 259 17.59 14.88 -11.57
C PRO A 259 19.10 15.15 -11.64
N TYR A 260 19.84 14.39 -12.45
CA TYR A 260 21.27 14.59 -12.72
C TYR A 260 21.50 15.55 -13.91
N GLY A 261 20.46 15.89 -14.68
CA GLY A 261 20.57 16.73 -15.87
C GLY A 261 21.22 16.04 -17.07
N TYR A 262 21.60 16.82 -18.08
CA TYR A 262 22.17 16.29 -19.32
C TYR A 262 23.71 16.23 -19.25
N TRP A 263 24.29 15.07 -19.60
CA TRP A 263 25.73 14.89 -19.78
C TRP A 263 26.59 15.23 -18.54
N GLN A 264 26.44 14.43 -17.47
CA GLN A 264 27.34 14.56 -16.33
C GLN A 264 28.74 14.03 -16.64
N ASN A 265 29.75 14.68 -16.05
CA ASN A 265 31.15 14.42 -16.32
C ASN A 265 31.54 12.98 -15.90
N THR A 266 32.07 12.19 -16.83
CA THR A 266 32.37 10.75 -16.63
C THR A 266 33.43 10.46 -15.57
N TRP A 267 34.14 11.50 -15.10
CA TRP A 267 35.30 11.39 -14.21
C TRP A 267 34.98 11.55 -12.72
N ALA A 268 33.74 11.96 -12.37
CA ALA A 268 33.27 12.05 -11.00
C ALA A 268 31.99 11.20 -10.82
N PRO A 269 31.73 10.67 -9.62
CA PRO A 269 30.44 10.05 -9.33
C PRO A 269 29.34 11.07 -9.63
N PRO A 270 28.34 10.72 -10.46
CA PRO A 270 27.24 11.62 -10.77
C PRO A 270 26.50 12.00 -9.49
N ALA A 271 26.15 13.29 -9.37
CA ALA A 271 25.46 13.85 -8.21
C ALA A 271 24.21 14.61 -8.68
N PRO A 272 23.06 14.49 -8.00
CA PRO A 272 21.87 15.23 -8.39
C PRO A 272 22.12 16.75 -8.39
N ILE A 273 21.52 17.46 -9.35
CA ILE A 273 21.67 18.90 -9.49
C ILE A 273 20.36 19.56 -9.03
N PRO A 274 20.39 20.51 -8.06
CA PRO A 274 19.19 21.11 -7.48
C PRO A 274 18.13 21.56 -8.50
N GLY A 275 18.52 22.40 -9.48
CA GLY A 275 17.58 22.91 -10.47
C GLY A 275 17.02 21.85 -11.43
N TYR A 276 17.75 20.76 -11.69
CA TYR A 276 17.24 19.64 -12.48
C TYR A 276 16.29 18.76 -11.67
N TYR A 277 16.62 18.50 -10.40
CA TYR A 277 15.73 17.81 -9.48
C TYR A 277 14.40 18.54 -9.29
N THR A 278 14.42 19.85 -9.04
CA THR A 278 13.22 20.69 -8.95
C THR A 278 12.37 20.61 -10.22
N ARG A 279 13.00 20.67 -11.40
CA ARG A 279 12.29 20.52 -12.68
C ARG A 279 11.70 19.12 -12.85
N SER A 280 12.43 18.09 -12.46
CA SER A 280 11.99 16.70 -12.49
C SER A 280 10.75 16.48 -11.62
N LEU A 281 10.75 17.03 -10.40
CA LEU A 281 9.59 17.01 -9.49
C LEU A 281 8.37 17.68 -10.13
N MET A 282 8.52 18.92 -10.62
CA MET A 282 7.41 19.67 -11.24
C MET A 282 6.82 18.93 -12.43
N GLN A 283 7.67 18.41 -13.33
CA GLN A 283 7.22 17.66 -14.50
C GLN A 283 6.55 16.34 -14.13
N THR A 284 7.06 15.66 -13.10
CA THR A 284 6.45 14.43 -12.58
C THR A 284 5.07 14.70 -12.00
N ILE A 285 4.92 15.74 -11.17
CA ILE A 285 3.63 16.14 -10.59
C ILE A 285 2.62 16.49 -11.69
N GLU A 286 3.01 17.32 -12.66
CA GLU A 286 2.13 17.70 -13.77
C GLU A 286 1.70 16.49 -14.61
N LEU A 287 2.65 15.63 -14.96
CA LEU A 287 2.39 14.42 -15.72
C LEU A 287 1.46 13.49 -14.95
N ASN A 288 1.78 13.17 -13.69
CA ASN A 288 0.96 12.35 -12.81
C ASN A 288 -0.50 12.86 -12.77
N ASN A 289 -0.71 14.16 -12.57
CA ASN A 289 -2.04 14.77 -12.55
C ASN A 289 -2.81 14.65 -13.88
N ALA A 290 -2.13 14.75 -15.02
CA ALA A 290 -2.75 14.53 -16.32
C ALA A 290 -3.15 13.06 -16.51
N LEU A 291 -2.24 12.15 -16.15
CA LEU A 291 -2.43 10.70 -16.25
C LEU A 291 -3.53 10.18 -15.30
N ASN A 292 -3.64 10.74 -14.09
CA ASN A 292 -4.72 10.50 -13.11
C ASN A 292 -6.09 10.80 -13.69
N ARG A 293 -6.24 11.99 -14.30
CA ARG A 293 -7.51 12.41 -14.90
C ARG A 293 -7.91 11.55 -16.09
N GLU A 294 -6.93 11.19 -16.94
CA GLU A 294 -7.16 10.33 -18.09
C GLU A 294 -7.59 8.92 -17.66
N ALA A 295 -6.91 8.33 -16.68
CA ALA A 295 -7.24 7.01 -16.13
C ALA A 295 -8.66 7.00 -15.56
N GLN A 296 -9.01 7.99 -14.73
CA GLN A 296 -10.36 8.09 -14.16
C GLN A 296 -11.44 8.26 -15.24
N ALA A 297 -11.20 9.09 -16.26
CA ALA A 297 -12.13 9.26 -17.37
C ALA A 297 -12.29 7.96 -18.19
N SER A 298 -11.20 7.23 -18.40
CA SER A 298 -11.18 5.95 -19.10
C SER A 298 -12.00 4.89 -18.38
N ILE A 299 -11.81 4.72 -17.07
CA ILE A 299 -12.60 3.75 -16.28
C ILE A 299 -14.07 4.16 -16.20
N ASN A 300 -14.38 5.44 -15.98
CA ASN A 300 -15.76 5.94 -15.96
C ASN A 300 -16.50 5.64 -17.28
N LYS A 301 -15.79 5.63 -18.42
CA LYS A 301 -16.36 5.28 -19.72
C LYS A 301 -16.63 3.77 -19.88
N LYS A 302 -15.89 2.93 -19.16
CA LYS A 302 -16.01 1.46 -19.19
C LYS A 302 -17.09 0.94 -18.23
N GLU A 303 -17.49 1.73 -17.23
CA GLU A 303 -18.54 1.34 -16.29
C GLU A 303 -19.84 0.92 -17.02
N PRO A 304 -20.52 -0.14 -16.58
CA PRO A 304 -21.79 -0.56 -17.14
C PRO A 304 -22.82 0.58 -17.07
N LYS A 305 -23.42 0.90 -18.22
CA LYS A 305 -24.47 1.93 -18.31
C LYS A 305 -25.85 1.46 -17.83
N HIS A 306 -25.99 0.19 -17.45
CA HIS A 306 -27.21 -0.41 -16.91
C HIS A 306 -26.89 -1.02 -15.55
N SER A 307 -27.91 -1.21 -14.70
CA SER A 307 -27.72 -1.88 -13.42
C SER A 307 -27.36 -3.34 -13.65
N ILE A 308 -26.25 -3.80 -13.08
CA ILE A 308 -25.85 -5.22 -13.12
C ILE A 308 -26.63 -6.07 -12.12
N TRP A 309 -27.47 -5.45 -11.28
CA TRP A 309 -28.20 -6.12 -10.20
C TRP A 309 -29.63 -6.50 -10.57
N GLU A 310 -30.21 -5.88 -11.60
CA GLU A 310 -31.56 -6.16 -12.09
C GLU A 310 -31.64 -7.55 -12.77
N GLU A 311 -32.82 -8.17 -12.74
CA GLU A 311 -33.09 -9.48 -13.37
C GLU A 311 -33.25 -9.37 -14.90
N ASN A 312 -33.93 -8.32 -15.39
CA ASN A 312 -34.17 -8.08 -16.83
C ASN A 312 -33.16 -7.08 -17.44
N GLN A 313 -31.87 -7.36 -17.31
CA GLN A 313 -30.79 -6.44 -17.72
C GLN A 313 -30.83 -6.03 -19.19
N LEU A 314 -31.24 -6.96 -20.07
CA LEU A 314 -31.34 -6.72 -21.51
C LEU A 314 -32.47 -5.74 -21.85
N GLU A 315 -33.62 -5.87 -21.18
CA GLU A 315 -34.76 -4.97 -21.37
C GLU A 315 -34.43 -3.55 -20.87
N GLY A 316 -33.78 -3.45 -19.70
CA GLY A 316 -33.30 -2.17 -19.16
C GLY A 316 -32.23 -1.51 -20.06
N ALA A 317 -31.31 -2.30 -20.62
CA ALA A 317 -30.29 -1.80 -21.55
C ALA A 317 -30.91 -1.31 -22.87
N LEU A 318 -31.87 -2.05 -23.43
CA LEU A 318 -32.59 -1.69 -24.66
C LEU A 318 -33.56 -0.49 -24.45
N GLY A 319 -34.14 -0.37 -23.25
CA GLY A 319 -35.01 0.72 -22.82
C GLY A 319 -34.34 2.10 -22.88
N ARG A 320 -33.02 2.15 -22.71
CA ARG A 320 -32.20 3.37 -22.79
C ARG A 320 -31.73 3.72 -24.21
N MET A 321 -32.05 2.90 -25.21
CA MET A 321 -31.66 3.12 -26.61
C MET A 321 -32.85 3.60 -27.46
N ASN A 322 -32.61 4.42 -28.50
CA ASN A 322 -33.64 4.85 -29.46
C ASN A 322 -34.03 3.71 -30.43
N ILE A 323 -34.68 2.67 -29.92
CA ILE A 323 -35.22 1.54 -30.69
C ILE A 323 -36.75 1.61 -30.58
N SER A 324 -37.48 1.33 -31.67
CA SER A 324 -38.95 1.38 -31.68
C SER A 324 -39.58 0.34 -30.75
N ASP A 325 -40.67 0.72 -30.08
CA ASP A 325 -41.33 -0.11 -29.06
C ASP A 325 -41.93 -1.42 -29.63
N GLU A 326 -42.36 -1.44 -30.89
CA GLU A 326 -42.84 -2.67 -31.56
C GLU A 326 -41.73 -3.73 -31.68
N LYS A 327 -40.48 -3.31 -31.93
CA LYS A 327 -39.36 -4.23 -32.10
C LYS A 327 -38.80 -4.68 -30.75
N ARG A 328 -38.85 -3.81 -29.73
CA ARG A 328 -38.57 -4.17 -28.32
C ARG A 328 -39.48 -5.31 -27.83
N ARG A 329 -40.79 -5.22 -28.09
CA ARG A 329 -41.78 -6.25 -27.69
C ARG A 329 -41.61 -7.59 -28.40
N SER A 330 -41.03 -7.62 -29.60
CA SER A 330 -40.77 -8.86 -30.34
C SER A 330 -39.59 -9.69 -29.81
N LEU A 331 -38.82 -9.16 -28.85
CA LEU A 331 -37.52 -9.69 -28.43
C LEU A 331 -37.43 -10.02 -26.93
N VAL A 332 -38.36 -9.53 -26.10
CA VAL A 332 -38.49 -9.97 -24.70
C VAL A 332 -39.32 -11.26 -24.69
N PRO A 333 -38.81 -12.39 -24.17
CA PRO A 333 -39.58 -13.61 -24.10
C PRO A 333 -40.74 -13.39 -23.12
N THR A 334 -41.92 -13.12 -23.65
CA THR A 334 -43.16 -13.19 -22.90
C THR A 334 -43.75 -14.57 -23.13
N ASP A 335 -43.93 -15.34 -22.07
CA ASP A 335 -44.77 -16.53 -22.05
C ASP A 335 -46.23 -16.09 -22.25
N ALA A 336 -46.56 -15.73 -23.49
CA ALA A 336 -47.92 -15.47 -23.91
C ALA A 336 -48.05 -15.77 -25.39
N SER A 337 -48.52 -16.98 -25.67
CA SER A 337 -49.11 -17.37 -26.95
C SER A 337 -50.16 -16.35 -27.37
N SER A 338 -49.86 -15.54 -28.38
CA SER A 338 -50.91 -14.98 -29.24
C SER A 338 -50.42 -14.80 -30.68
N SER A 339 -51.09 -15.50 -31.56
CA SER A 339 -51.02 -15.45 -33.01
C SER A 339 -51.36 -14.07 -33.57
N ALA A 340 -50.43 -13.44 -34.29
CA ALA A 340 -50.72 -12.30 -35.16
C ALA A 340 -50.00 -12.42 -36.52
N ARG A 341 -50.68 -11.96 -37.56
CA ARG A 341 -50.40 -12.12 -39.01
C ARG A 341 -49.07 -11.50 -39.47
N PRO A 342 -48.45 -12.01 -40.56
CA PRO A 342 -47.18 -11.51 -41.06
C PRO A 342 -47.35 -10.25 -41.93
N GLU A 343 -46.70 -9.15 -41.52
CA GLU A 343 -46.43 -7.96 -42.34
C GLU A 343 -45.32 -8.20 -43.38
N PRO A 344 -45.29 -7.44 -44.49
CA PRO A 344 -44.41 -7.71 -45.64
C PRO A 344 -42.95 -7.34 -45.34
N LYS A 345 -42.10 -8.36 -45.19
CA LYS A 345 -40.64 -8.19 -45.02
C LYS A 345 -40.00 -7.64 -46.31
N SER A 346 -39.39 -6.47 -46.22
CA SER A 346 -38.58 -5.86 -47.29
C SER A 346 -37.51 -6.81 -47.82
N ARG A 347 -37.50 -7.07 -49.14
CA ARG A 347 -36.55 -7.94 -49.86
C ARG A 347 -35.07 -7.56 -49.66
N LEU A 348 -34.79 -6.31 -49.31
CA LEU A 348 -33.44 -5.80 -49.00
C LEU A 348 -32.90 -6.29 -47.64
N SER A 349 -33.78 -6.60 -46.68
CA SER A 349 -33.37 -7.13 -45.37
C SER A 349 -32.88 -8.58 -45.46
N SER A 350 -33.53 -9.38 -46.31
CA SER A 350 -33.15 -10.77 -46.59
C SER A 350 -31.82 -10.85 -47.34
N PHE A 351 -31.56 -9.92 -48.26
CA PHE A 351 -30.31 -9.85 -49.02
C PHE A 351 -29.10 -9.42 -48.16
N ARG A 352 -29.31 -8.52 -47.19
CA ARG A 352 -28.25 -8.13 -46.23
C ARG A 352 -27.94 -9.24 -45.22
N LYS A 353 -28.94 -10.03 -44.81
CA LYS A 353 -28.74 -11.22 -43.95
C LYS A 353 -27.93 -12.32 -44.62
N THR A 354 -28.11 -12.54 -45.93
CA THR A 354 -27.33 -13.54 -46.68
C THR A 354 -25.88 -13.13 -46.94
N LEU A 355 -25.55 -11.83 -46.82
CA LEU A 355 -24.19 -11.29 -46.95
C LEU A 355 -23.47 -11.07 -45.60
N GLY A 356 -24.06 -11.49 -44.47
CA GLY A 356 -23.49 -11.26 -43.14
C GLY A 356 -23.51 -9.80 -42.66
N ILE A 357 -24.11 -8.89 -43.43
CA ILE A 357 -24.16 -7.45 -43.11
C ILE A 357 -25.30 -7.20 -42.12
N LYS A 358 -24.97 -7.25 -40.83
CA LYS A 358 -25.88 -6.89 -39.73
C LYS A 358 -26.43 -5.47 -39.93
N SER A 359 -27.74 -5.32 -39.81
CA SER A 359 -28.41 -3.99 -39.80
C SER A 359 -27.90 -3.13 -38.64
N SER A 360 -28.07 -1.79 -38.70
CA SER A 360 -27.68 -0.91 -37.60
C SER A 360 -28.31 -1.34 -36.28
N ASP A 361 -29.56 -1.79 -36.32
CA ASP A 361 -30.32 -2.26 -35.16
C ASP A 361 -29.78 -3.60 -34.63
N GLU A 362 -29.45 -4.56 -35.51
CA GLU A 362 -28.82 -5.82 -35.08
C GLU A 362 -27.41 -5.60 -34.52
N ARG A 363 -26.69 -4.57 -35.00
CA ARG A 363 -25.40 -4.16 -34.42
C ARG A 363 -25.58 -3.48 -33.06
N THR A 364 -26.62 -2.67 -32.86
CA THR A 364 -26.90 -2.05 -31.55
C THR A 364 -27.39 -3.08 -30.54
N ILE A 365 -28.25 -4.02 -30.95
CA ILE A 365 -28.69 -5.16 -30.11
C ILE A 365 -27.49 -6.04 -29.74
N GLY A 366 -26.65 -6.44 -30.70
CA GLY A 366 -25.46 -7.23 -30.41
C GLY A 366 -24.44 -6.50 -29.51
N LYS A 367 -24.39 -5.17 -29.55
CA LYS A 367 -23.61 -4.37 -28.57
C LYS A 367 -24.27 -4.37 -27.19
N ALA A 368 -25.60 -4.30 -27.12
CA ALA A 368 -26.36 -4.38 -25.87
C ALA A 368 -26.15 -5.74 -25.18
N GLU A 369 -26.28 -6.84 -25.93
CA GLU A 369 -26.07 -8.20 -25.44
C GLU A 369 -24.64 -8.40 -24.91
N LYS A 370 -23.61 -7.93 -25.65
CA LYS A 370 -22.22 -7.96 -25.18
C LYS A 370 -22.02 -7.13 -23.91
N ALA A 371 -22.64 -5.95 -23.82
CA ALA A 371 -22.55 -5.11 -22.64
C ALA A 371 -23.22 -5.76 -21.41
N VAL A 372 -24.36 -6.41 -21.60
CA VAL A 372 -25.07 -7.17 -20.55
C VAL A 372 -24.27 -8.39 -20.12
N GLY A 373 -23.72 -9.16 -21.06
CA GLY A 373 -22.82 -10.28 -20.76
C GLY A 373 -21.63 -9.84 -19.91
N HIS A 374 -20.98 -8.75 -20.29
CA HIS A 374 -19.90 -8.17 -19.48
C HIS A 374 -20.35 -7.73 -18.08
N GLY A 375 -21.54 -7.12 -17.95
CA GLY A 375 -22.13 -6.76 -16.67
C GLY A 375 -22.38 -7.98 -15.76
N SER A 376 -22.86 -9.08 -16.34
CA SER A 376 -23.07 -10.35 -15.64
C SER A 376 -21.76 -10.98 -15.14
N ASP A 377 -20.67 -10.89 -15.92
CA ASP A 377 -19.34 -11.36 -15.51
C ASP A 377 -18.79 -10.55 -14.34
N VAL A 378 -18.98 -9.23 -14.37
CA VAL A 378 -18.62 -8.32 -13.27
C VAL A 378 -19.41 -8.66 -12.01
N ARG A 379 -20.74 -8.80 -12.10
CA ARG A 379 -21.61 -9.20 -10.98
C ARG A 379 -21.14 -10.51 -10.34
N SER A 380 -20.89 -11.52 -11.17
CA SER A 380 -20.45 -12.85 -10.72
C SER A 380 -19.08 -12.79 -10.03
N SER A 381 -18.19 -11.93 -10.52
CA SER A 381 -16.88 -11.70 -9.92
C SER A 381 -16.96 -10.97 -8.58
N ILE A 382 -17.87 -10.00 -8.45
CA ILE A 382 -18.14 -9.32 -7.18
C ILE A 382 -18.64 -10.31 -6.14
N LEU A 383 -19.70 -11.06 -6.44
CA LEU A 383 -20.30 -12.01 -5.49
C LEU A 383 -19.29 -13.07 -5.03
N ARG A 384 -18.45 -13.56 -5.95
CA ARG A 384 -17.39 -14.52 -5.62
C ARG A 384 -16.34 -13.92 -4.69
N GLU A 385 -15.94 -12.67 -4.92
CA GLU A 385 -14.95 -11.99 -4.11
C GLU A 385 -15.51 -11.63 -2.73
N GLU A 386 -16.75 -11.14 -2.63
CA GLU A 386 -17.46 -10.88 -1.37
C GLU A 386 -17.57 -12.17 -0.54
N GLN A 387 -18.03 -13.27 -1.14
CA GLN A 387 -18.17 -14.56 -0.45
C GLN A 387 -16.82 -15.16 -0.03
N GLY A 388 -15.76 -14.91 -0.81
CA GLY A 388 -14.41 -15.35 -0.46
C GLY A 388 -13.84 -14.57 0.73
N ARG A 389 -13.96 -13.24 0.70
CA ARG A 389 -13.43 -12.36 1.75
C ARG A 389 -14.24 -12.43 3.05
N TRP A 390 -15.57 -12.50 2.94
CA TRP A 390 -16.50 -12.44 4.07
C TRP A 390 -17.39 -13.69 4.09
N PRO A 391 -16.81 -14.86 4.40
CA PRO A 391 -17.45 -16.15 4.20
C PRO A 391 -18.61 -16.45 5.17
N ASP A 392 -18.62 -15.80 6.33
CA ASP A 392 -19.60 -16.04 7.39
C ASP A 392 -20.21 -14.73 7.93
N GLU A 393 -21.34 -14.87 8.62
CA GLU A 393 -22.13 -13.75 9.16
C GLU A 393 -21.34 -12.92 10.17
N LEU A 394 -20.43 -13.53 10.94
CA LEU A 394 -19.60 -12.82 11.91
C LEU A 394 -18.61 -11.89 11.20
N THR A 395 -17.89 -12.39 10.20
CA THR A 395 -16.99 -11.55 9.39
C THR A 395 -17.76 -10.44 8.66
N GLN A 396 -18.94 -10.74 8.11
CA GLN A 396 -19.78 -9.74 7.43
C GLN A 396 -20.25 -8.63 8.38
N ALA A 397 -20.67 -8.99 9.60
CA ALA A 397 -21.07 -8.02 10.63
C ALA A 397 -19.88 -7.13 11.05
N LEU A 398 -18.71 -7.73 11.28
CA LEU A 398 -17.48 -7.01 11.61
C LEU A 398 -17.09 -6.01 10.52
N VAL A 399 -17.10 -6.44 9.26
CA VAL A 399 -16.79 -5.58 8.12
C VAL A 399 -17.82 -4.46 7.96
N THR A 400 -19.10 -4.75 8.20
CA THR A 400 -20.16 -3.74 8.16
C THR A 400 -19.97 -2.69 9.26
N ALA A 401 -19.64 -3.12 10.49
CA ALA A 401 -19.35 -2.22 11.60
C ALA A 401 -18.13 -1.33 11.27
N TYR A 402 -17.05 -1.92 10.75
CA TYR A 402 -15.89 -1.17 10.29
C TYR A 402 -16.26 -0.10 9.23
N GLN A 403 -17.05 -0.46 8.22
CA GLN A 403 -17.49 0.49 7.18
C GLN A 403 -18.35 1.63 7.74
N GLN A 404 -19.14 1.36 8.78
CA GLN A 404 -19.94 2.37 9.48
C GLN A 404 -19.07 3.30 10.32
N HIS A 405 -18.15 2.76 11.13
CA HIS A 405 -17.24 3.55 11.95
C HIS A 405 -16.33 4.45 11.10
N MET A 406 -15.85 3.93 9.96
CA MET A 406 -15.09 4.72 8.98
C MET A 406 -15.93 5.77 8.25
N GLY A 407 -17.27 5.74 8.37
CA GLY A 407 -18.18 6.59 7.61
C GLY A 407 -18.18 6.30 6.11
N MET A 408 -17.82 5.08 5.70
CA MET A 408 -17.63 4.68 4.30
C MET A 408 -18.80 3.85 3.74
N TYR A 409 -19.69 3.36 4.60
CA TYR A 409 -20.80 2.47 4.23
C TYR A 409 -21.62 3.00 3.05
N GLY A 410 -22.04 4.27 3.10
CA GLY A 410 -22.81 4.90 2.02
C GLY A 410 -22.05 4.98 0.70
N LYS A 411 -20.76 5.36 0.74
CA LYS A 411 -19.93 5.44 -0.47
C LYS A 411 -19.68 4.07 -1.09
N ILE A 412 -19.41 3.06 -0.27
CA ILE A 412 -19.16 1.68 -0.72
C ILE A 412 -20.43 1.13 -1.40
N ALA A 413 -21.61 1.36 -0.81
CA ALA A 413 -22.88 0.98 -1.41
C ALA A 413 -23.14 1.71 -2.76
N ASP A 414 -22.82 3.00 -2.85
CA ASP A 414 -22.92 3.77 -4.11
C ASP A 414 -21.99 3.21 -5.20
N LEU A 415 -20.74 2.91 -4.87
CA LEU A 415 -19.78 2.27 -5.78
C LEU A 415 -20.30 0.91 -6.27
N ARG A 416 -20.78 0.07 -5.35
CA ARG A 416 -21.33 -1.25 -5.67
C ARG A 416 -22.47 -1.17 -6.69
N ASN A 417 -23.30 -0.12 -6.59
CA ASN A 417 -24.47 0.06 -7.44
C ASN A 417 -24.20 0.79 -8.76
N ARG A 418 -23.31 1.80 -8.76
CA ARG A 418 -23.12 2.73 -9.89
C ARG A 418 -21.78 2.58 -10.60
N SER A 419 -20.77 2.01 -9.94
CA SER A 419 -19.42 1.86 -10.48
C SER A 419 -18.86 0.48 -10.11
N PRO A 420 -19.51 -0.60 -10.56
CA PRO A 420 -19.20 -1.96 -10.12
C PRO A 420 -17.80 -2.43 -10.55
N ILE A 421 -17.19 -1.89 -11.62
CA ILE A 421 -15.82 -2.23 -11.98
C ILE A 421 -14.85 -1.65 -10.96
N GLN A 422 -15.01 -0.37 -10.61
CA GLN A 422 -14.23 0.27 -9.53
C GLN A 422 -14.47 -0.40 -8.17
N TYR A 423 -15.71 -0.77 -7.85
CA TYR A 423 -16.04 -1.53 -6.64
C TYR A 423 -15.27 -2.85 -6.57
N LEU A 424 -15.32 -3.66 -7.63
CA LEU A 424 -14.60 -4.94 -7.68
C LEU A 424 -13.08 -4.75 -7.53
N HIS A 425 -12.56 -3.67 -8.10
CA HIS A 425 -11.13 -3.34 -8.02
C HIS A 425 -10.68 -3.06 -6.59
N LEU A 426 -11.39 -2.18 -5.89
CA LEU A 426 -11.14 -1.82 -4.50
C LEU A 426 -11.42 -2.98 -3.53
N LEU A 427 -12.45 -3.79 -3.81
CA LEU A 427 -12.78 -5.00 -3.04
C LEU A 427 -11.62 -5.98 -3.09
N ARG A 428 -11.06 -6.27 -4.27
CA ARG A 428 -9.92 -7.18 -4.43
C ARG A 428 -8.69 -6.73 -3.64
N ALA A 429 -8.47 -5.43 -3.55
CA ALA A 429 -7.37 -4.84 -2.79
C ALA A 429 -7.66 -4.72 -1.28
N GLY A 430 -8.87 -5.03 -0.82
CA GLY A 430 -9.21 -5.04 0.61
C GLY A 430 -9.49 -3.66 1.20
N TYR A 431 -9.92 -2.70 0.40
CA TYR A 431 -10.22 -1.34 0.88
C TYR A 431 -11.41 -1.30 1.87
N PHE A 432 -12.28 -2.31 1.83
CA PHE A 432 -13.58 -2.30 2.52
C PHE A 432 -13.61 -3.03 3.87
N GLU A 433 -12.47 -3.51 4.37
CA GLU A 433 -12.35 -4.32 5.59
C GLU A 433 -11.15 -3.89 6.44
N PRO A 434 -11.09 -4.22 7.75
CA PRO A 434 -9.95 -3.85 8.59
C PRO A 434 -8.61 -4.40 8.10
N ILE A 435 -7.50 -3.79 8.54
CA ILE A 435 -6.16 -4.29 8.24
C ILE A 435 -5.95 -5.64 8.95
N PRO A 436 -5.57 -6.71 8.23
CA PRO A 436 -5.25 -7.99 8.87
C PRO A 436 -4.10 -7.87 9.87
N VAL A 437 -4.22 -8.49 11.05
CA VAL A 437 -3.19 -8.44 12.10
C VAL A 437 -1.84 -8.96 11.61
N ALA A 438 -1.84 -9.94 10.72
CA ALA A 438 -0.62 -10.48 10.12
C ALA A 438 0.23 -9.39 9.43
N TRP A 439 -0.40 -8.41 8.78
CA TRP A 439 0.30 -7.37 8.04
C TRP A 439 1.03 -6.37 8.94
N ALA A 440 0.52 -6.15 10.16
CA ALA A 440 1.14 -5.25 11.13
C ALA A 440 2.55 -5.69 11.53
N ASN A 441 2.77 -7.01 11.62
CA ASN A 441 4.06 -7.58 12.00
C ASN A 441 4.97 -7.85 10.79
N ASP A 442 4.39 -8.13 9.62
CA ASP A 442 5.15 -8.39 8.41
C ASP A 442 5.89 -7.14 7.92
N PRO A 443 7.23 -7.22 7.71
CA PRO A 443 8.02 -6.08 7.25
C PRO A 443 7.76 -5.75 5.77
N SER A 444 7.21 -6.70 5.01
CA SER A 444 6.76 -6.50 3.63
C SER A 444 5.35 -7.04 3.48
N ASN A 445 4.41 -6.13 3.24
CA ASN A 445 3.00 -6.45 3.05
C ASN A 445 2.42 -5.56 1.93
N PRO A 446 1.23 -5.88 1.40
CA PRO A 446 0.66 -5.14 0.27
C PRO A 446 0.43 -3.65 0.48
N LEU A 447 0.37 -3.16 1.72
CA LEU A 447 0.21 -1.74 2.05
C LEU A 447 1.54 -0.96 1.99
N LYS A 448 2.69 -1.64 2.06
CA LYS A 448 4.03 -1.02 2.08
C LYS A 448 4.72 -0.92 0.72
N PHE A 449 4.01 -1.22 -0.36
CA PHE A 449 4.62 -1.25 -1.68
C PHE A 449 4.74 0.15 -2.27
N SER A 450 5.98 0.61 -2.40
CA SER A 450 6.30 1.80 -3.18
C SER A 450 6.61 1.40 -4.62
N ILE A 451 5.87 1.97 -5.58
CA ILE A 451 6.03 1.70 -7.00
C ILE A 451 6.29 3.00 -7.70
N GLU A 452 7.54 3.21 -8.12
CA GLU A 452 7.92 4.36 -8.92
C GLU A 452 6.97 4.54 -10.11
N ALA A 453 6.57 5.78 -10.36
CA ALA A 453 5.59 6.09 -11.40
C ALA A 453 6.11 5.74 -12.81
N ALA A 454 7.42 5.91 -13.03
CA ALA A 454 8.12 5.46 -14.24
C ALA A 454 8.32 3.93 -14.30
N ALA A 455 8.26 3.29 -13.13
CA ALA A 455 8.36 1.87 -12.85
C ALA A 455 7.45 0.98 -13.72
N GLY A 456 6.15 1.28 -13.65
CA GLY A 456 5.09 0.31 -13.91
C GLY A 456 3.70 0.92 -14.08
N TRP A 457 2.67 0.07 -14.18
CA TRP A 457 1.30 0.52 -14.47
C TRP A 457 0.57 1.22 -13.30
N ARG A 458 -0.42 2.04 -13.66
CA ARG A 458 -1.21 3.03 -12.89
C ARG A 458 -2.48 2.47 -12.19
N GLY A 459 -2.37 1.32 -11.53
CA GLY A 459 -3.51 0.70 -10.83
C GLY A 459 -3.75 1.26 -9.42
N ILE A 460 -4.02 0.38 -8.46
CA ILE A 460 -3.73 0.64 -7.04
C ILE A 460 -2.21 0.62 -6.90
N THR A 461 -1.62 1.73 -7.35
CA THR A 461 -0.21 2.02 -7.26
C THR A 461 -0.10 3.47 -6.78
N PRO A 462 0.77 3.77 -5.82
CA PRO A 462 0.63 5.02 -5.06
C PRO A 462 1.36 6.20 -5.71
N ALA A 463 2.59 6.01 -6.21
CA ALA A 463 3.44 7.13 -6.65
C ALA A 463 2.89 7.94 -7.83
N TRP A 464 2.12 7.33 -8.74
CA TRP A 464 1.50 8.07 -9.85
C TRP A 464 0.31 8.93 -9.39
N ARG A 465 -0.34 8.59 -8.27
CA ARG A 465 -1.35 9.42 -7.62
C ARG A 465 -0.76 10.44 -6.64
N GLY A 466 0.57 10.43 -6.47
CA GLY A 466 1.28 11.29 -5.54
C GLY A 466 1.37 10.72 -4.12
N TYR A 467 1.05 9.44 -3.92
CA TYR A 467 1.18 8.76 -2.64
C TYR A 467 2.51 7.98 -2.55
N GLU A 468 3.07 7.83 -1.36
CA GLU A 468 4.34 7.17 -1.10
C GLU A 468 4.21 5.66 -1.20
N ASP A 469 3.17 5.13 -0.56
CA ASP A 469 2.79 3.73 -0.60
C ASP A 469 1.26 3.54 -0.67
N THR A 470 0.86 2.28 -0.75
CA THR A 470 -0.54 1.86 -0.86
C THR A 470 -1.34 2.04 0.43
N ALA A 471 -0.68 2.16 1.60
CA ALA A 471 -1.33 2.52 2.86
C ALA A 471 -1.79 3.98 2.77
N GLU A 472 -0.89 4.88 2.37
CA GLU A 472 -1.20 6.29 2.20
C GLU A 472 -2.31 6.51 1.16
N GLU A 473 -2.24 5.83 0.00
CA GLU A 473 -3.30 5.87 -1.02
C GLU A 473 -4.66 5.50 -0.41
N ARG A 474 -4.69 4.47 0.43
CA ARG A 474 -5.91 4.00 1.09
C ARG A 474 -6.39 4.98 2.16
N LEU A 475 -5.48 5.56 2.95
CA LEU A 475 -5.77 6.57 3.97
C LEU A 475 -6.48 7.76 3.35
N TYR A 476 -5.85 8.38 2.35
CA TYR A 476 -6.44 9.53 1.68
C TYR A 476 -7.69 9.16 0.89
N TRP A 477 -7.82 7.93 0.39
CA TRP A 477 -9.07 7.48 -0.20
C TRP A 477 -10.21 7.48 0.83
N VAL A 478 -10.00 6.96 2.04
CA VAL A 478 -11.00 7.02 3.12
C VAL A 478 -11.31 8.46 3.52
N LEU A 479 -10.29 9.28 3.79
CA LEU A 479 -10.47 10.67 4.24
C LEU A 479 -11.28 11.53 3.26
N ASN A 480 -11.17 11.25 1.96
CA ASN A 480 -11.88 11.97 0.90
C ASN A 480 -13.30 11.46 0.64
N HIS A 481 -13.66 10.28 1.15
CA HIS A 481 -14.90 9.60 0.81
C HIS A 481 -15.81 9.29 2.01
N ARG A 482 -15.30 9.47 3.24
CA ARG A 482 -16.10 9.32 4.45
C ARG A 482 -17.22 10.36 4.52
N GLU A 483 -18.28 10.02 5.24
CA GLU A 483 -19.37 10.95 5.55
C GLU A 483 -18.80 12.25 6.17
N GLY A 484 -19.31 13.40 5.70
CA GLY A 484 -18.79 14.72 6.07
C GLY A 484 -17.59 15.22 5.26
N ALA A 485 -16.99 14.40 4.38
CA ALA A 485 -15.87 14.83 3.53
C ALA A 485 -16.24 15.88 2.46
N HIS A 486 -17.53 16.07 2.16
CA HIS A 486 -18.01 16.97 1.10
C HIS A 486 -17.72 18.46 1.33
N VAL A 487 -17.25 18.86 2.52
CA VAL A 487 -16.94 20.25 2.85
C VAL A 487 -15.55 20.67 2.32
N VAL A 488 -14.57 19.77 2.33
CA VAL A 488 -13.21 20.02 1.83
C VAL A 488 -12.62 18.73 1.26
N SER A 489 -12.28 18.73 -0.03
CA SER A 489 -11.46 17.67 -0.62
C SER A 489 -10.07 17.70 0.01
N ARG A 490 -9.70 16.63 0.72
CA ARG A 490 -8.42 16.44 1.42
C ARG A 490 -7.46 15.64 0.55
N LEU A 491 -7.27 16.05 -0.70
CA LEU A 491 -6.22 15.45 -1.53
C LEU A 491 -4.87 15.66 -0.83
N LYS A 492 -4.01 14.64 -0.83
CA LYS A 492 -2.64 14.80 -0.33
C LYS A 492 -1.98 15.94 -1.12
N PRO A 493 -1.40 16.95 -0.45
CA PRO A 493 -0.64 17.97 -1.15
C PRO A 493 0.55 17.31 -1.87
N ASP A 494 0.91 17.79 -3.06
CA ASP A 494 2.14 17.32 -3.70
C ASP A 494 3.38 17.74 -2.88
N TYR A 495 4.51 17.07 -3.07
CA TYR A 495 5.75 17.31 -2.30
C TYR A 495 6.18 18.79 -2.25
N ILE A 496 6.01 19.55 -3.34
CA ILE A 496 6.35 20.98 -3.37
C ILE A 496 5.40 21.76 -2.47
N SER A 497 4.09 21.49 -2.58
CA SER A 497 3.07 22.07 -1.72
C SER A 497 3.30 21.73 -0.24
N GLU A 498 3.67 20.48 0.08
CA GLU A 498 4.00 20.03 1.43
C GLU A 498 5.20 20.78 2.02
N MET A 499 6.28 20.92 1.24
CA MET A 499 7.46 21.68 1.65
C MET A 499 7.14 23.15 1.92
N ARG A 500 6.28 23.77 1.10
CA ARG A 500 5.81 25.14 1.34
C ARG A 500 4.97 25.24 2.60
N MET A 501 4.03 24.32 2.81
CA MET A 501 3.22 24.27 4.04
C MET A 501 4.09 24.06 5.29
N ALA A 502 5.15 23.26 5.21
CA ALA A 502 6.10 23.07 6.29
C ALA A 502 6.84 24.39 6.62
N GLN A 503 7.33 25.10 5.60
CA GLN A 503 7.95 26.42 5.78
C GLN A 503 6.99 27.45 6.36
N GLU A 504 5.73 27.46 5.92
CA GLU A 504 4.68 28.33 6.48
C GLU A 504 4.37 27.99 7.94
N ARG A 505 4.34 26.70 8.31
CA ARG A 505 4.18 26.26 9.72
C ARG A 505 5.35 26.76 10.56
N MET A 506 6.58 26.54 10.10
CA MET A 506 7.80 27.01 10.77
C MET A 506 7.79 28.52 11.00
N ALA A 507 7.36 29.29 10.01
CA ALA A 507 7.32 30.75 10.09
C ALA A 507 6.34 31.26 11.17
N LYS A 508 5.35 30.45 11.58
CA LYS A 508 4.40 30.77 12.65
C LYS A 508 4.96 30.48 14.05
N ALA A 509 6.15 29.89 14.17
CA ALA A 509 6.72 29.57 15.47
C ALA A 509 7.01 30.86 16.27
N VAL A 510 6.62 30.85 17.55
CA VAL A 510 6.76 31.97 18.49
C VAL A 510 7.57 31.55 19.72
N PRO A 511 8.20 32.48 20.46
CA PRO A 511 8.81 32.15 21.73
C PRO A 511 7.77 31.52 22.69
N PRO A 512 8.11 30.45 23.42
CA PRO A 512 7.20 29.85 24.38
C PRO A 512 6.87 30.84 25.52
N PRO A 513 5.70 30.73 26.17
CA PRO A 513 5.33 31.61 27.27
C PRO A 513 6.35 31.52 28.43
N PRO A 514 6.77 32.66 29.03
CA PRO A 514 7.79 32.68 30.08
C PRO A 514 7.46 31.84 31.32
N ASP A 515 6.16 31.68 31.64
CA ASP A 515 5.69 30.95 32.82
C ASP A 515 6.06 29.46 32.81
N TYR A 516 6.37 28.91 31.64
CA TYR A 516 6.83 27.53 31.49
C TYR A 516 8.34 27.35 31.66
N TYR A 517 9.10 28.41 31.96
CA TYR A 517 10.53 28.29 32.20
C TYR A 517 10.81 27.39 33.40
N SER A 518 11.76 26.47 33.24
CA SER A 518 12.27 25.64 34.32
C SER A 518 13.79 25.48 34.17
N ALA A 519 14.53 25.82 35.22
CA ALA A 519 15.99 25.67 35.25
C ALA A 519 16.44 24.19 35.27
N THR A 520 15.51 23.28 35.53
CA THR A 520 15.75 21.82 35.63
C THR A 520 15.45 21.08 34.34
N ASP A 521 15.02 21.80 33.30
CA ASP A 521 14.69 21.23 32.01
C ASP A 521 15.93 20.63 31.35
N GLN A 522 15.76 19.45 30.74
CA GLN A 522 16.85 18.76 30.05
C GLN A 522 17.33 19.59 28.86
N CYS A 523 16.37 20.19 28.15
CA CYS A 523 16.61 21.20 27.13
C CYS A 523 17.42 22.36 27.68
N HIS A 524 17.28 22.78 28.94
CA HIS A 524 18.10 23.85 29.50
C HIS A 524 19.49 23.38 29.97
N ILE A 525 19.56 22.18 30.56
CA ILE A 525 20.80 21.63 31.14
C ILE A 525 21.78 21.18 30.06
N GLN A 526 21.28 20.58 28.97
CA GLN A 526 22.12 19.94 27.95
C GLN A 526 22.25 20.73 26.64
N HIS A 527 21.49 21.82 26.44
CA HIS A 527 21.64 22.61 25.22
C HIS A 527 22.96 23.38 25.16
N THR A 528 23.35 23.77 23.95
CA THR A 528 24.51 24.66 23.72
C THR A 528 24.13 26.09 23.31
N SER A 529 22.84 26.43 23.27
CA SER A 529 22.31 27.75 22.87
C SER A 529 21.65 28.50 24.03
N ALA A 530 21.48 29.83 23.93
CA ALA A 530 20.78 30.58 24.97
C ALA A 530 19.25 30.48 24.83
N GLY A 531 18.58 29.90 25.83
CA GLY A 531 17.12 29.86 25.93
C GLY A 531 16.44 28.81 25.05
N TYR A 532 15.10 28.80 25.09
CA TYR A 532 14.29 27.85 24.33
C TYR A 532 14.13 28.26 22.86
N SER A 533 14.01 27.25 21.99
CA SER A 533 13.62 27.40 20.59
C SER A 533 12.19 27.90 20.49
N LYS A 534 11.88 28.62 19.40
CA LYS A 534 10.51 29.02 19.09
C LYS A 534 9.66 27.78 18.82
N GLN A 535 8.44 27.75 19.33
CA GLN A 535 7.51 26.64 19.18
C GLN A 535 6.34 27.03 18.28
N VAL A 536 5.84 26.06 17.51
CA VAL A 536 4.55 26.20 16.85
C VAL A 536 3.50 25.92 17.91
N MET A 537 2.62 26.88 18.18
CA MET A 537 1.61 26.69 19.22
C MET A 537 0.58 25.65 18.76
N PRO A 538 0.27 24.63 19.57
CA PRO A 538 -0.77 23.67 19.26
C PRO A 538 -2.12 24.34 19.01
N ALA A 539 -2.97 23.72 18.18
CA ALA A 539 -4.33 24.20 18.00
C ALA A 539 -5.10 24.15 19.34
N PRO A 540 -6.04 25.08 19.59
CA PRO A 540 -6.86 25.04 20.80
C PRO A 540 -7.54 23.68 20.99
N LEU A 541 -7.65 23.22 22.24
CA LEU A 541 -8.31 21.95 22.55
C LEU A 541 -9.77 21.99 22.07
N ARG A 542 -10.19 20.96 21.36
CA ARG A 542 -11.61 20.76 21.02
C ARG A 542 -12.23 19.86 22.08
N LEU A 543 -13.15 20.40 22.88
CA LEU A 543 -13.86 19.68 23.95
C LEU A 543 -14.88 18.65 23.43
N GLU A 544 -14.73 18.16 22.19
CA GLU A 544 -15.60 17.13 21.61
C GLU A 544 -15.28 15.73 22.16
N ASP A 545 -14.06 15.54 22.70
CA ASP A 545 -13.68 14.33 23.38
C ASP A 545 -14.37 14.24 24.75
N ARG A 546 -14.91 13.06 25.07
CA ARG A 546 -15.33 12.79 26.44
C ARG A 546 -14.13 13.02 27.37
N PRO A 547 -14.30 13.77 28.47
CA PRO A 547 -13.30 13.82 29.52
C PRO A 547 -12.99 12.41 30.02
N GLU A 548 -11.82 12.26 30.64
CA GLU A 548 -11.46 11.00 31.28
C GLU A 548 -12.57 10.47 32.16
N THR A 549 -12.74 9.15 32.13
CA THR A 549 -13.49 8.46 33.16
C THR A 549 -12.57 7.56 33.96
N ALA A 550 -12.90 7.32 35.23
CA ALA A 550 -12.12 6.45 36.11
C ALA A 550 -12.02 4.98 35.64
N THR A 551 -12.76 4.60 34.59
CA THR A 551 -12.66 3.27 33.98
C THR A 551 -11.66 3.21 32.83
N ASP A 552 -11.20 4.35 32.32
CA ASP A 552 -10.30 4.41 31.18
C ASP A 552 -8.94 3.78 31.52
N ASP A 553 -8.28 3.24 30.49
CA ASP A 553 -7.02 2.53 30.61
C ASP A 553 -5.89 3.34 29.98
N THR A 554 -4.97 3.85 30.79
CA THR A 554 -3.89 4.72 30.34
C THR A 554 -2.60 3.93 30.08
N MET A 555 -2.05 4.07 28.87
CA MET A 555 -0.80 3.43 28.44
C MET A 555 0.12 4.43 27.73
N ILE A 556 1.43 4.15 27.75
CA ILE A 556 2.46 4.94 27.08
C ILE A 556 3.15 4.07 26.04
N LEU A 557 3.22 4.56 24.80
CA LEU A 557 3.91 3.93 23.68
C LEU A 557 5.09 4.80 23.22
N LEU A 558 6.30 4.30 23.43
CA LEU A 558 7.54 5.05 23.21
C LEU A 558 8.33 4.48 22.02
N ASP A 559 8.66 5.34 21.06
CA ASP A 559 9.66 5.01 20.04
C ASP A 559 11.05 4.83 20.68
N VAL A 560 11.69 3.71 20.36
CA VAL A 560 13.05 3.36 20.77
C VAL A 560 13.93 3.01 19.56
N SER A 561 13.58 3.53 18.40
CA SER A 561 14.35 3.42 17.16
C SER A 561 15.77 3.99 17.30
N GLY A 562 16.62 3.69 16.31
CA GLY A 562 17.99 4.20 16.27
C GLY A 562 18.07 5.74 16.22
N SER A 563 17.08 6.42 15.62
CA SER A 563 17.06 7.88 15.51
C SER A 563 17.01 8.58 16.87
N MET A 564 16.40 7.94 17.86
CA MET A 564 16.25 8.49 19.22
C MET A 564 17.59 8.78 19.91
N ASP A 565 18.69 8.08 19.56
CA ASP A 565 20.02 8.27 20.15
C ASP A 565 20.99 9.04 19.23
N PHE A 566 20.53 9.50 18.07
CA PHE A 566 21.40 10.28 17.18
C PHE A 566 21.59 11.70 17.70
N ASP A 567 22.79 12.24 17.43
CA ASP A 567 23.01 13.67 17.62
C ASP A 567 22.07 14.43 16.66
N PRO A 568 21.20 15.31 17.16
CA PRO A 568 20.19 15.94 16.33
C PRO A 568 20.81 16.71 15.15
N VAL A 569 20.33 16.43 13.94
CA VAL A 569 20.78 17.06 12.69
C VAL A 569 19.60 17.57 11.89
N ARG A 570 19.78 18.70 11.19
CA ARG A 570 18.80 19.25 10.25
C ARG A 570 19.31 19.19 8.81
N PRO A 571 18.45 18.85 7.85
CA PRO A 571 18.82 18.80 6.43
C PRO A 571 19.09 20.20 5.89
N ILE A 572 20.05 20.30 4.97
CA ILE A 572 20.38 21.53 4.23
C ILE A 572 19.76 21.41 2.84
N TYR A 573 18.72 22.20 2.60
CA TYR A 573 18.05 22.27 1.31
C TYR A 573 18.74 23.27 0.37
N ASN A 574 18.90 22.87 -0.89
CA ASN A 574 19.06 23.78 -2.01
C ASN A 574 17.88 23.55 -2.95
N GLU A 575 16.98 24.54 -3.03
CA GLU A 575 15.62 24.35 -3.55
C GLU A 575 14.93 23.19 -2.82
N TYR A 576 14.61 22.10 -3.51
CA TYR A 576 13.99 20.89 -2.91
C TYR A 576 14.99 19.76 -2.64
N LEU A 577 16.24 19.88 -3.11
CA LEU A 577 17.27 18.86 -2.97
C LEU A 577 17.96 18.97 -1.61
N VAL A 578 18.05 17.87 -0.87
CA VAL A 578 18.88 17.80 0.33
C VAL A 578 20.33 17.61 -0.10
N THR A 579 21.17 18.59 0.24
CA THR A 579 22.59 18.62 -0.16
C THR A 579 23.55 18.20 0.95
N GLY A 580 23.04 18.08 2.18
CA GLY A 580 23.81 17.70 3.35
C GLY A 580 23.01 17.89 4.63
N TRP A 581 23.71 17.79 5.76
CA TRP A 581 23.14 17.88 7.11
C TRP A 581 23.99 18.81 7.98
N SER A 582 23.34 19.53 8.89
CA SER A 582 24.00 20.39 9.88
C SER A 582 23.59 19.99 11.29
N ARG A 583 24.53 20.05 12.24
CA ARG A 583 24.26 19.74 13.65
C ARG A 583 23.32 20.78 14.28
N SER A 584 22.45 20.31 15.15
CA SER A 584 21.61 21.13 16.04
C SER A 584 22.26 21.26 17.42
N THR A 585 21.75 22.19 18.22
CA THR A 585 22.23 22.51 19.58
C THR A 585 21.39 21.86 20.69
N GLN A 586 20.34 21.13 20.31
CA GLN A 586 19.38 20.52 21.24
C GLN A 586 19.87 19.17 21.80
N PRO A 587 19.32 18.71 22.95
CA PRO A 587 19.59 17.39 23.50
C PRO A 587 19.11 16.28 22.56
N LYS A 588 19.58 15.04 22.79
CA LYS A 588 19.10 13.88 22.04
C LYS A 588 17.62 13.63 22.34
N ASN A 589 16.90 13.11 21.35
CA ASN A 589 15.46 12.86 21.46
C ASN A 589 15.12 11.89 22.61
N LYS A 590 15.96 10.88 22.87
CA LYS A 590 15.79 9.98 24.02
C LYS A 590 15.80 10.69 25.38
N ASP A 591 16.60 11.74 25.51
CA ASP A 591 16.80 12.44 26.78
C ASP A 591 15.61 13.39 27.04
N VAL A 592 15.10 14.01 25.97
CA VAL A 592 13.85 14.79 25.99
C VAL A 592 12.65 13.87 26.29
N ALA A 593 12.56 12.70 25.63
CA ALA A 593 11.50 11.73 25.87
C ALA A 593 11.50 11.21 27.32
N HIS A 594 12.68 10.90 27.88
CA HIS A 594 12.82 10.53 29.29
C HIS A 594 12.24 11.59 30.22
N ALA A 595 12.64 12.86 30.03
CA ALA A 595 12.20 13.97 30.88
C ALA A 595 10.68 14.20 30.79
N ILE A 596 10.11 14.15 29.59
CA ILE A 596 8.68 14.35 29.37
C ILE A 596 7.86 13.20 29.95
N ILE A 597 8.23 11.94 29.70
CA ILE A 597 7.49 10.79 30.26
C ILE A 597 7.57 10.82 31.79
N ARG A 598 8.72 11.17 32.37
CA ARG A 598 8.87 11.30 33.81
C ARG A 598 7.88 12.33 34.38
N ARG A 599 7.89 13.56 33.84
CA ARG A 599 6.98 14.64 34.29
C ARG A 599 5.51 14.28 34.06
N PHE A 600 5.19 13.68 32.92
CA PHE A 600 3.83 13.24 32.60
C PHE A 600 3.34 12.16 33.59
N THR A 601 4.16 11.15 33.87
CA THR A 601 3.83 10.07 34.82
C THR A 601 3.60 10.64 36.23
N ASP A 602 4.51 11.50 36.69
CA ASP A 602 4.39 12.16 38.00
C ASP A 602 3.09 13.00 38.10
N ALA A 603 2.76 13.76 37.04
CA ALA A 603 1.55 14.57 37.00
C ALA A 603 0.26 13.75 36.96
N MET A 604 0.23 12.67 36.18
CA MET A 604 -0.91 11.76 36.09
C MET A 604 -1.19 11.06 37.43
N GLU A 605 -0.14 10.61 38.15
CA GLU A 605 -0.34 9.97 39.47
C GLU A 605 -1.01 10.90 40.48
N ASN A 606 -0.63 12.19 40.46
CA ASN A 606 -1.24 13.20 41.31
C ASN A 606 -2.67 13.51 40.91
N HIS A 607 -3.01 13.46 39.62
CA HIS A 607 -4.37 13.63 39.11
C HIS A 607 -5.28 12.45 39.47
N ASP A 608 -4.84 11.23 39.20
CA ASP A 608 -5.66 10.02 39.39
C ASP A 608 -5.75 9.59 40.85
N HIS A 609 -4.85 10.12 41.69
CA HIS A 609 -4.60 9.64 43.04
C HIS A 609 -4.36 8.12 43.09
N GLN A 610 -3.84 7.55 41.99
CA GLN A 610 -3.53 6.13 41.81
C GLN A 610 -2.02 5.95 41.59
N PHE A 611 -1.32 5.60 42.66
CA PHE A 611 0.14 5.33 42.64
C PHE A 611 0.49 3.92 42.10
N GLN A 612 -0.40 3.29 41.35
CA GLN A 612 -0.13 1.99 40.72
C GLN A 612 0.72 2.15 39.45
N GLY A 613 0.64 3.30 38.79
CA GLY A 613 1.38 3.63 37.58
C GLY A 613 0.70 3.21 36.27
N TYR A 614 1.42 3.39 35.17
CA TYR A 614 0.91 3.23 33.80
C TYR A 614 1.79 2.27 33.00
N ASP A 615 1.19 1.47 32.10
CA ASP A 615 1.97 0.53 31.31
C ASP A 615 2.82 1.23 30.25
N LEU A 616 4.13 0.96 30.26
CA LEU A 616 5.08 1.43 29.26
C LEU A 616 5.37 0.33 28.23
N VAL A 617 5.05 0.61 26.98
CA VAL A 617 5.40 -0.19 25.81
C VAL A 617 6.41 0.58 24.97
N THR A 618 7.47 -0.09 24.53
CA THR A 618 8.46 0.47 23.60
C THR A 618 8.35 -0.20 22.24
N PHE A 619 8.62 0.51 21.15
CA PHE A 619 8.64 -0.06 19.81
C PHE A 619 9.81 0.44 18.96
N ALA A 620 10.28 -0.42 18.07
CA ALA A 620 11.18 -0.11 16.97
C ALA A 620 10.88 -1.12 15.84
N ASN A 621 11.80 -2.04 15.55
CA ASN A 621 11.52 -3.18 14.65
C ASN A 621 10.55 -4.19 15.25
N ASN A 622 10.48 -4.23 16.58
CA ASN A 622 9.61 -5.06 17.40
C ASN A 622 9.13 -4.24 18.60
N ALA A 623 8.09 -4.74 19.26
CA ALA A 623 7.55 -4.13 20.47
C ALA A 623 7.90 -4.92 21.73
N ARG A 624 8.03 -4.22 22.85
CA ARG A 624 8.28 -4.81 24.16
C ARG A 624 7.49 -4.05 25.23
N HIS A 625 6.80 -4.80 26.09
CA HIS A 625 6.26 -4.27 27.34
C HIS A 625 7.40 -4.19 28.36
N ILE A 626 7.67 -2.98 28.85
CA ILE A 626 8.71 -2.73 29.87
C ILE A 626 8.16 -3.04 31.26
N GLY A 627 6.88 -2.75 31.48
CA GLY A 627 6.16 -2.90 32.74
C GLY A 627 5.37 -1.65 33.09
N THR A 628 4.76 -1.66 34.27
CA THR A 628 4.01 -0.52 34.81
C THR A 628 4.98 0.46 35.50
N ILE A 629 5.07 1.67 34.96
CA ILE A 629 5.95 2.74 35.43
C ILE A 629 5.22 3.68 36.37
N ASN A 630 5.90 4.12 37.43
CA ASN A 630 5.42 5.08 38.39
C ASN A 630 6.54 5.98 38.93
N HIS A 631 6.20 6.98 39.74
CA HIS A 631 7.13 7.94 40.33
C HIS A 631 8.32 7.27 41.05
N GLN A 632 8.08 6.14 41.71
CA GLN A 632 9.08 5.45 42.53
C GLN A 632 10.01 4.56 41.69
N ASN A 633 9.48 3.88 40.68
CA ASN A 633 10.21 2.85 39.93
C ASN A 633 10.74 3.32 38.56
N PHE A 634 10.38 4.53 38.12
CA PHE A 634 10.65 5.03 36.77
C PHE A 634 12.12 4.83 36.33
N ASP A 635 13.08 5.33 37.12
CA ASP A 635 14.50 5.26 36.78
C ASP A 635 15.00 3.81 36.68
N GLN A 636 14.46 2.92 37.50
CA GLN A 636 14.78 1.50 37.46
C GLN A 636 14.21 0.85 36.19
N MET A 637 12.96 1.17 35.84
CA MET A 637 12.30 0.63 34.64
C MET A 637 12.93 1.19 33.36
N TRP A 638 13.29 2.47 33.33
CA TRP A 638 13.92 3.12 32.19
C TRP A 638 15.25 2.46 31.78
N ARG A 639 16.01 1.93 32.75
CA ARG A 639 17.24 1.15 32.47
C ARG A 639 17.01 -0.11 31.65
N ASN A 640 15.76 -0.57 31.49
CA ASN A 640 15.40 -1.70 30.64
C ASN A 640 15.10 -1.30 29.19
N VAL A 641 14.98 0.00 28.90
CA VAL A 641 14.80 0.55 27.55
C VAL A 641 16.08 0.34 26.74
N ARG A 642 15.92 -0.12 25.49
CA ARG A 642 17.02 -0.43 24.57
C ARG A 642 16.73 0.22 23.23
N LEU A 643 17.62 1.10 22.80
CA LEU A 643 17.49 1.86 21.56
C LEU A 643 18.11 1.10 20.38
N GLY A 644 17.47 1.15 19.22
CA GLY A 644 17.96 0.60 17.97
C GLY A 644 16.87 0.06 17.05
N GLY A 645 17.22 -0.23 15.79
CA GLY A 645 16.26 -0.64 14.77
C GLY A 645 15.58 0.53 14.07
N GLY A 646 14.66 0.23 13.15
CA GLY A 646 13.84 1.23 12.46
C GLY A 646 12.55 1.54 13.21
N THR A 647 11.90 2.64 12.85
CA THR A 647 10.65 3.10 13.46
C THR A 647 9.44 2.41 12.81
N ARG A 648 8.81 1.46 13.53
CA ARG A 648 7.57 0.78 13.11
C ARG A 648 6.50 0.81 14.20
N VAL A 649 5.64 1.83 14.15
CA VAL A 649 4.58 2.08 15.12
C VAL A 649 3.57 0.94 15.19
N MET A 650 3.28 0.26 14.08
CA MET A 650 2.27 -0.81 14.05
C MET A 650 2.61 -1.99 14.97
N THR A 651 3.90 -2.30 15.13
CA THR A 651 4.32 -3.37 16.05
C THR A 651 4.02 -3.02 17.51
N GLY A 652 4.27 -1.76 17.88
CA GLY A 652 3.95 -1.18 19.18
C GLY A 652 2.45 -1.14 19.43
N TRP A 653 1.71 -0.66 18.44
CA TRP A 653 0.26 -0.57 18.48
C TRP A 653 -0.41 -1.93 18.69
N GLN A 654 -0.03 -2.99 17.96
CA GLN A 654 -0.58 -4.33 18.21
C GLN A 654 -0.29 -4.82 19.63
N LYS A 655 0.88 -4.49 20.19
CA LYS A 655 1.21 -4.90 21.57
C LYS A 655 0.35 -4.17 22.60
N VAL A 656 0.11 -2.87 22.42
CA VAL A 656 -0.81 -2.09 23.24
C VAL A 656 -2.23 -2.66 23.17
N LYS A 657 -2.73 -2.96 21.96
CA LYS A 657 -4.03 -3.63 21.77
C LYS A 657 -4.10 -4.95 22.53
N GLU A 658 -3.08 -5.78 22.38
CA GLU A 658 -3.01 -7.07 23.08
C GLU A 658 -3.13 -6.90 24.60
N LEU A 659 -2.36 -5.99 25.20
CA LEU A 659 -2.38 -5.74 26.65
C LEU A 659 -3.75 -5.24 27.12
N HIS A 660 -4.29 -4.23 26.43
CA HIS A 660 -5.59 -3.64 26.75
C HIS A 660 -6.72 -4.68 26.70
N PHE A 661 -6.79 -5.46 25.62
CA PHE A 661 -7.86 -6.46 25.47
C PHE A 661 -7.65 -7.71 26.32
N GLN A 662 -6.42 -8.04 26.73
CA GLN A 662 -6.20 -9.07 27.74
C GLN A 662 -6.75 -8.63 29.10
N LYS A 663 -6.51 -7.36 29.48
CA LYS A 663 -7.05 -6.74 30.70
C LYS A 663 -8.58 -6.68 30.69
N HIS A 664 -9.17 -6.41 29.53
CA HIS A 664 -10.63 -6.23 29.35
C HIS A 664 -11.28 -7.33 28.50
N SER A 665 -10.78 -8.56 28.62
CA SER A 665 -11.22 -9.68 27.76
C SER A 665 -12.68 -10.09 27.95
N GLU A 666 -13.28 -9.76 29.10
CA GLU A 666 -14.69 -10.06 29.41
C GLU A 666 -15.68 -9.32 28.51
N SER A 667 -15.31 -8.14 28.01
CA SER A 667 -16.15 -7.30 27.15
C SER A 667 -15.68 -7.26 25.69
N ALA A 668 -14.64 -8.03 25.33
CA ALA A 668 -14.04 -8.02 24.01
C ALA A 668 -14.15 -9.38 23.32
N SER A 669 -14.06 -9.38 21.99
CA SER A 669 -14.04 -10.61 21.19
C SER A 669 -12.82 -10.66 20.28
N HIS A 670 -12.32 -11.86 19.96
CA HIS A 670 -11.14 -12.02 19.11
C HIS A 670 -11.50 -12.67 17.77
N HIS A 671 -11.21 -11.99 16.65
CA HIS A 671 -11.35 -12.52 15.30
C HIS A 671 -9.99 -13.05 14.78
N PRO A 672 -9.92 -14.23 14.12
CA PRO A 672 -8.65 -14.84 13.72
C PRO A 672 -7.84 -14.03 12.70
N ILE A 673 -8.49 -13.20 11.85
CA ILE A 673 -7.83 -12.38 10.83
C ILE A 673 -7.59 -10.94 11.29
N TYR A 674 -8.64 -10.30 11.82
CA TYR A 674 -8.68 -8.87 12.17
C TYR A 674 -8.39 -8.61 13.66
N GLY A 675 -8.14 -9.64 14.46
CA GLY A 675 -7.75 -9.52 15.86
C GLY A 675 -8.89 -9.10 16.78
N TRP A 676 -8.52 -8.45 17.89
CA TRP A 676 -9.44 -8.02 18.93
C TRP A 676 -10.44 -6.96 18.45
N GLN A 677 -11.70 -7.13 18.88
CA GLN A 677 -12.82 -6.23 18.65
C GLN A 677 -13.41 -5.83 20.00
N ALA A 678 -13.51 -4.53 20.25
CA ALA A 678 -14.15 -4.00 21.45
C ALA A 678 -15.65 -4.26 21.45
N GLY A 679 -16.19 -4.59 22.62
CA GLY A 679 -17.63 -4.59 22.84
C GLY A 679 -18.11 -3.26 23.41
N PRO A 680 -19.44 -3.10 23.59
CA PRO A 680 -20.03 -1.85 24.08
C PRO A 680 -19.55 -1.40 25.47
N GLU A 681 -19.13 -2.37 26.30
CA GLU A 681 -18.68 -2.14 27.68
C GLU A 681 -17.15 -2.15 27.82
N THR A 682 -16.40 -2.25 26.71
CA THR A 682 -14.93 -2.17 26.76
C THR A 682 -14.51 -0.74 27.13
N PRO A 683 -13.70 -0.57 28.20
CA PRO A 683 -13.21 0.75 28.57
C PRO A 683 -12.37 1.42 27.47
N MET A 684 -12.31 2.74 27.48
CA MET A 684 -11.50 3.46 26.51
C MET A 684 -10.00 3.32 26.84
N LEU A 685 -9.19 2.99 25.83
CA LEU A 685 -7.75 3.10 25.90
C LEU A 685 -7.34 4.56 25.69
N ARG A 686 -6.56 5.14 26.59
CA ARG A 686 -5.91 6.44 26.42
C ARG A 686 -4.42 6.24 26.24
N LEU A 687 -3.94 6.46 25.02
CA LEU A 687 -2.56 6.18 24.63
C LEU A 687 -1.77 7.49 24.48
N LEU A 688 -0.66 7.62 25.20
CA LEU A 688 0.37 8.61 24.88
C LEU A 688 1.42 7.99 23.95
N LEU A 689 1.49 8.43 22.70
CA LEU A 689 2.45 7.97 21.69
C LEU A 689 3.57 9.00 21.51
N LEU A 690 4.83 8.61 21.72
CA LEU A 690 6.01 9.46 21.49
C LEU A 690 6.79 9.02 20.24
N LEU A 691 7.09 9.98 19.38
CA LEU A 691 7.81 9.81 18.11
C LEU A 691 8.88 10.89 17.94
N ASP A 692 9.99 10.58 17.27
CA ASP A 692 10.99 11.58 16.86
C ASP A 692 11.11 11.80 15.34
N GLY A 693 10.27 11.09 14.59
CA GLY A 693 10.24 11.11 13.15
C GLY A 693 9.09 10.29 12.62
N GLU A 694 9.04 10.20 11.30
CA GLU A 694 8.02 9.47 10.58
C GLU A 694 8.25 7.95 10.68
N ALA A 695 7.23 7.24 11.14
CA ALA A 695 7.27 5.78 11.18
C ALA A 695 6.99 5.22 9.77
N THR A 696 7.71 4.16 9.39
CA THR A 696 7.54 3.50 8.07
C THR A 696 6.20 2.80 7.88
N ASP A 697 5.37 2.75 8.92
CA ASP A 697 4.00 2.23 8.88
C ASP A 697 3.00 3.16 9.61
N MET A 698 3.24 4.48 9.52
CA MET A 698 2.35 5.48 10.11
C MET A 698 0.97 5.47 9.43
N ASP A 699 0.93 5.39 8.10
CA ASP A 699 -0.32 5.36 7.35
C ASP A 699 -1.21 4.17 7.74
N GLU A 700 -0.62 2.98 7.95
CA GLU A 700 -1.38 1.81 8.45
C GLU A 700 -1.91 2.03 9.87
N PHE A 701 -1.14 2.69 10.72
CA PHE A 701 -1.56 3.02 12.08
C PHE A 701 -2.74 3.99 12.07
N GLU A 702 -2.65 5.06 11.31
CA GLU A 702 -3.71 6.05 11.17
C GLU A 702 -4.97 5.45 10.54
N LEU A 703 -4.80 4.61 9.51
CA LEU A 703 -5.90 3.84 8.92
C LEU A 703 -6.62 2.96 9.94
N ASP A 704 -5.87 2.28 10.82
CA ASP A 704 -6.46 1.45 11.88
C ASP A 704 -7.23 2.35 12.86
N LEU A 705 -6.65 3.47 13.29
CA LEU A 705 -7.27 4.41 14.24
C LEU A 705 -8.57 5.05 13.76
N LEU A 706 -8.71 5.31 12.45
CA LEU A 706 -9.94 5.90 11.90
C LEU A 706 -11.20 5.05 12.16
N GLY A 707 -11.02 3.74 12.36
CA GLY A 707 -12.12 2.80 12.57
C GLY A 707 -12.44 2.47 14.02
N LEU A 708 -11.71 3.04 14.99
CA LEU A 708 -11.80 2.65 16.40
C LEU A 708 -12.58 3.68 17.21
N SER A 709 -13.59 3.20 17.94
CA SER A 709 -14.38 4.02 18.87
C SER A 709 -13.95 3.85 20.33
N TRP A 710 -12.95 3.03 20.60
CA TRP A 710 -12.54 2.60 21.94
C TRP A 710 -11.13 3.07 22.33
N ALA A 711 -10.45 3.83 21.46
CA ALA A 711 -9.10 4.33 21.73
C ALA A 711 -9.03 5.83 21.48
N HIS A 712 -8.38 6.57 22.38
CA HIS A 712 -7.95 7.94 22.20
C HIS A 712 -6.43 7.98 22.22
N VAL A 713 -5.81 8.57 21.19
CA VAL A 713 -4.35 8.60 21.03
C VAL A 713 -3.89 10.05 21.03
N THR A 714 -3.05 10.40 22.01
CA THR A 714 -2.31 11.65 22.03
C THR A 714 -0.91 11.42 21.49
N ILE A 715 -0.62 11.97 20.31
CA ILE A 715 0.66 11.85 19.62
C ILE A 715 1.54 13.04 19.97
N PHE A 716 2.73 12.76 20.50
CA PHE A 716 3.79 13.71 20.73
C PHE A 716 4.92 13.51 19.71
N LEU A 717 5.15 14.52 18.87
CA LEU A 717 6.23 14.51 17.88
C LEU A 717 7.37 15.44 18.30
N ILE A 718 8.55 14.85 18.51
CA ILE A 718 9.81 15.53 18.81
C ILE A 718 10.51 15.87 17.49
N GLY A 719 10.90 17.13 17.35
CA GLY A 719 11.50 17.67 16.14
C GLY A 719 12.85 18.34 16.35
N VAL A 720 13.65 18.34 15.29
CA VAL A 720 14.85 19.17 15.23
C VAL A 720 14.47 20.62 14.91
N ASP A 721 15.06 21.58 15.61
CA ASP A 721 14.82 23.01 15.36
C ASP A 721 15.08 23.36 13.89
N GLY A 722 14.14 24.08 13.28
CA GLY A 722 14.29 24.58 11.92
C GLY A 722 14.30 23.49 10.86
N CYS A 723 13.69 22.32 11.10
CA CYS A 723 13.67 21.18 10.18
C CYS A 723 12.36 21.11 9.37
N PRO A 724 12.36 21.43 8.06
CA PRO A 724 11.15 21.32 7.22
C PRO A 724 10.56 19.91 7.19
N HIS A 725 11.38 18.87 7.24
CA HIS A 725 10.92 17.49 7.26
C HIS A 725 10.05 17.18 8.48
N HIS A 726 10.44 17.65 9.67
CA HIS A 726 9.63 17.51 10.89
C HIS A 726 8.28 18.21 10.72
N HIS A 727 8.25 19.42 10.17
CA HIS A 727 7.00 20.15 9.98
C HIS A 727 6.12 19.62 8.84
N ARG A 728 6.69 18.92 7.85
CA ARG A 728 5.91 18.15 6.87
C ARG A 728 5.10 17.08 7.58
N HIS A 729 5.77 16.25 8.38
CA HIS A 729 5.12 15.20 9.16
C HIS A 729 4.15 15.77 10.21
N ALA A 730 4.49 16.88 10.88
CA ALA A 730 3.58 17.57 11.79
C ALA A 730 2.31 18.09 11.10
N ASN A 731 2.43 18.59 9.85
CA ASN A 731 1.26 19.02 9.07
C ASN A 731 0.36 17.85 8.70
N GLU A 732 0.93 16.67 8.45
CA GLU A 732 0.18 15.45 8.23
C GLU A 732 -0.61 15.05 9.47
N LEU A 733 0.07 14.80 10.59
CA LEU A 733 -0.56 14.43 11.86
C LEU A 733 -1.65 15.43 12.28
N GLN A 734 -1.42 16.73 12.05
CA GLN A 734 -2.44 17.75 12.28
C GLN A 734 -3.70 17.57 11.41
N ARG A 735 -3.55 17.23 10.12
CA ARG A 735 -4.70 16.96 9.23
C ARG A 735 -5.53 15.79 9.72
N ILE A 736 -4.90 14.75 10.25
CA ILE A 736 -5.60 13.57 10.77
C ILE A 736 -6.28 13.89 12.08
N SER A 737 -5.60 14.55 13.01
CA SER A 737 -6.19 15.04 14.27
C SER A 737 -7.39 15.97 14.01
N ASP A 738 -7.35 16.78 12.94
CA ASP A 738 -8.48 17.62 12.55
C ASP A 738 -9.71 16.83 12.07
N VAL A 739 -9.56 15.55 11.72
CA VAL A 739 -10.58 14.69 11.10
C VAL A 739 -11.02 13.55 12.02
N ASN A 740 -10.15 13.11 12.91
CA ASN A 740 -10.41 12.09 13.91
C ASN A 740 -10.26 12.70 15.30
N HIS A 741 -11.37 12.94 15.98
CA HIS A 741 -11.38 13.50 17.34
C HIS A 741 -10.66 12.60 18.34
N HIS A 742 -10.64 11.28 18.09
CA HIS A 742 -9.86 10.33 18.89
C HIS A 742 -8.35 10.43 18.71
N VAL A 743 -7.84 11.34 17.86
CA VAL A 743 -6.41 11.59 17.69
C VAL A 743 -6.10 13.03 18.03
N SER A 744 -5.28 13.21 19.04
CA SER A 744 -4.75 14.50 19.46
C SER A 744 -3.27 14.59 19.13
N PHE A 745 -2.80 15.80 18.82
CA PHE A 745 -1.43 16.03 18.36
C PHE A 745 -0.76 17.21 19.08
N VAL A 746 0.50 17.00 19.49
CA VAL A 746 1.40 18.03 20.02
C VAL A 746 2.76 17.90 19.32
N ASP A 747 3.21 18.97 18.67
CA ASP A 747 4.59 19.09 18.18
C ASP A 747 5.46 19.92 19.13
N ALA A 748 6.71 19.47 19.29
CA ALA A 748 7.77 20.27 19.90
C ALA A 748 9.04 20.20 19.05
N GLN A 749 9.73 21.33 18.92
CA GLN A 749 10.97 21.39 18.14
C GLN A 749 12.11 22.01 18.94
N GLY A 750 13.33 21.56 18.68
CA GLY A 750 14.52 22.20 19.22
C GLY A 750 14.64 22.07 20.73
N ASN A 751 15.13 23.14 21.36
CA ASN A 751 15.14 23.28 22.81
C ASN A 751 13.75 23.69 23.28
N CYS A 752 12.86 22.74 23.49
CA CYS A 752 11.50 23.01 23.94
C CYS A 752 11.43 23.10 25.48
N PRO A 753 10.52 23.92 26.05
CA PRO A 753 10.21 23.86 27.47
C PRO A 753 9.39 22.61 27.79
N GLU A 754 9.95 21.68 28.56
CA GLU A 754 9.31 20.39 28.88
C GLU A 754 8.03 20.59 29.69
N ARG A 755 7.95 21.62 30.54
CA ARG A 755 6.72 21.97 31.27
C ARG A 755 5.58 22.35 30.32
N PHE A 756 5.88 23.18 29.31
CA PHE A 756 4.89 23.57 28.29
C PHE A 756 4.37 22.36 27.54
N VAL A 757 5.29 21.50 27.07
CA VAL A 757 4.92 20.29 26.33
C VAL A 757 4.09 19.35 27.20
N THR A 758 4.51 19.10 28.43
CA THR A 758 3.80 18.21 29.36
C THR A 758 2.38 18.73 29.64
N HIS A 759 2.23 20.04 29.86
CA HIS A 759 0.93 20.65 30.08
C HIS A 759 -0.01 20.47 28.86
N GLU A 760 0.49 20.70 27.64
CA GLU A 760 -0.30 20.53 26.42
C GLU A 760 -0.63 19.05 26.12
N LEU A 761 0.24 18.12 26.54
CA LEU A 761 -0.03 16.68 26.47
C LEU A 761 -1.13 16.26 27.45
N LEU A 762 -1.07 16.71 28.70
CA LEU A 762 -2.09 16.40 29.71
C LEU A 762 -3.47 16.89 29.29
N LYS A 763 -3.59 18.12 28.78
CA LYS A 763 -4.88 18.66 28.30
C LYS A 763 -5.55 17.75 27.27
N ARG A 764 -4.76 17.28 26.30
CA ARG A 764 -5.23 16.42 25.21
C ARG A 764 -5.49 15.00 25.67
N HIS A 765 -4.60 14.47 26.50
CA HIS A 765 -4.73 13.13 27.04
C HIS A 765 -5.94 13.00 27.96
N LEU A 766 -6.18 13.99 28.82
CA LEU A 766 -7.30 14.02 29.76
C LEU A 766 -8.61 14.47 29.10
N GLY A 767 -8.54 15.22 28.00
CA GLY A 767 -9.69 15.69 27.23
C GLY A 767 -10.36 16.95 27.81
N TYR A 768 -9.66 17.74 28.64
CA TYR A 768 -10.16 19.00 29.18
C TYR A 768 -9.07 20.07 29.31
N GLU A 769 -9.46 21.34 29.39
CA GLU A 769 -8.52 22.44 29.59
C GLU A 769 -8.03 22.47 31.05
N ILE A 770 -6.72 22.32 31.23
CA ILE A 770 -6.03 22.36 32.51
C ILE A 770 -5.52 23.78 32.74
N SER A 771 -5.79 24.34 33.92
CA SER A 771 -5.26 25.66 34.29
C SER A 771 -3.80 25.57 34.72
N MET A 772 -3.03 26.66 34.58
CA MET A 772 -1.63 26.65 35.02
C MET A 772 -1.48 26.31 36.51
N SER A 773 -2.39 26.79 37.36
CA SER A 773 -2.40 26.48 38.80
C SER A 773 -2.68 25.00 39.10
N GLU A 774 -3.56 24.38 38.31
CA GLU A 774 -3.86 22.96 38.43
C GLU A 774 -2.66 22.13 37.97
N PHE A 775 -2.05 22.48 36.84
CA PHE A 775 -0.84 21.85 36.35
C PHE A 775 0.32 21.96 37.37
N GLU A 776 0.50 23.12 38.00
CA GLU A 776 1.48 23.28 39.08
C GLU A 776 1.21 22.35 40.27
N THR A 777 -0.07 22.15 40.63
CA THR A 777 -0.47 21.21 41.69
C THR A 777 -0.19 19.76 41.27
N MET A 778 -0.43 19.41 40.00
CA MET A 778 -0.11 18.09 39.46
C MET A 778 1.40 17.85 39.41
N GLU A 779 2.24 18.87 39.22
CA GLU A 779 3.70 18.74 39.25
C GLU A 779 4.28 18.62 40.68
N GLU A 780 3.50 18.83 41.74
CA GLU A 780 3.99 18.70 43.11
C GLU A 780 4.41 17.25 43.39
N LEU A 781 5.57 17.04 44.01
CA LEU A 781 5.99 15.68 44.36
C LEU A 781 4.96 15.05 45.31
N PRO A 782 4.59 13.76 45.11
CA PRO A 782 3.70 13.06 46.03
C PRO A 782 4.21 13.23 47.47
N ALA A 783 3.33 13.57 48.40
CA ALA A 783 3.70 13.72 49.81
C ALA A 783 4.42 12.43 50.25
N TYR A 784 5.69 12.55 50.66
CA TYR A 784 6.46 11.44 51.18
C TYR A 784 5.65 10.79 52.31
N SER A 785 5.08 9.61 52.06
CA SER A 785 4.66 8.73 53.14
C SER A 785 5.93 8.18 53.74
N GLU A 786 6.36 8.78 54.86
CA GLU A 786 7.32 8.18 55.77
C GLU A 786 6.72 6.89 56.35
N THR A 787 6.72 5.81 55.57
CA THR A 787 6.49 4.46 56.09
C THR A 787 7.37 3.50 55.30
N GLY A 788 8.53 3.19 55.88
CA GLY A 788 9.34 2.03 55.52
C GLY A 788 8.81 0.73 56.10
#